data_AF-A0AAV9VBP6-F1
#
_entry.id   AF-A0AAV9VBP6-F1
#
_cell.length_a   1.000
_cell.length_b   1.000
_cell.length_c   1.000
_cell.angle_alpha   90.00
_cell.angle_beta   90.00
_cell.angle_gamma   90.00
#
_symmetry.space_group_name_H-M   'P 1'
#
loop_
_entity.id
_entity.type
_entity.pdbx_description
1 polymer ?
#
loop_
_entity_poly.entity_id
_entity_poly.type
_entity_poly.pdbx_seq_one_letter_code
_entity_poly.pdbx_strand_id
1 'polypeptide(L)'
;MQMDSGPGSFTSQPAYTDTPFSKALQRFRKELDGDVDDKKVPNPVSLELLLKEAKNLEANATRHGWSPALMQKLEPIISHISDFLGVIALCEGASLANASGAMYGCLKMLLQLAAKIGDTAEKVVYMLHDLSLGLPKSRLYKEMVPMDRDIEAALVDVYAELLCFCGRTVKFFRGNPHKALVSFSWKTLSSDFDSTLQRLRSFSKIADKEAEAARLRLDLHKLKDKEMTNAILNLQAAAAAEADSSSRQPQSQKFPLYVIPSGVSETFCGRTDVLEALREILNPTKSSWNRRAVIYGLGGVGKTKVALEYTSRFRDQYDVIFWIPADNSEKMSQTFLQLSRRLGLTTESDGSPEDTADAKAKVKDWLQDNPCRWLLVFDNVDDPDVLEDAIPATTAGSIILTSKDSSAGDIIGAESLHVKSFDADDGLDALKSLLKQKITSPEDLMLAAELVGQLGGLPLAISQISGYINQQRYSLKEFLPLYRKNTAKVHQKRVGKSSYDHTISTVWDADFERLPDEATILRNLLAFLNPDKIQDSMLLEGGPAISDEDFAFLRDEMDFAEAKTPLLRSALVDRCYETGSLSIHCLVQETVIRRLPENQRAKLVDAAIELLSSSFPNTWNTVTGHQFAAWSKYEICYSHVAFLVKQCERWNVQPSNPKAYGELLFRMAWHLYEKEKYDEAKELLARGTSYIDQSNDQLTYANVLMLKGLIDLDTNNIPAALDGFKKTLEIRQRLLPPDDEFIASSLNAISIAYTELGDVQNALKAGSKAIDIRLRNNSECLGNSYSNMASTMLRMGNVDEAEDMLQRCPSIRNFNEESFIETGNPRFSGDMVLLAKIRQKQDRLEEALRLSSKALEMRQAIFGDGLKTCDSLYQVACLLHIREDFHLSGASLLDQSIIIADSVPYGMGYSARSRYKLSQIYREKGLLDFANEALMSAEVLRSQLSPRPLAPPSLEEYDKLVLFMLW
;
A
#
# COMPACT_ATOMS: atom_id res chain seq x y z
N MET A 1 -62.98 49.80 0.39
CA MET A 1 -63.31 50.74 1.48
C MET A 1 -62.37 50.42 2.62
N GLN A 2 -61.67 51.43 3.14
CA GLN A 2 -60.59 51.36 4.13
C GLN A 2 -60.93 50.57 5.40
N MET A 3 -59.93 49.99 6.07
CA MET A 3 -59.64 50.24 7.49
C MET A 3 -58.26 49.66 7.91
N ASP A 4 -57.59 50.42 8.77
CA ASP A 4 -56.29 50.20 9.41
C ASP A 4 -56.16 48.91 10.23
N SER A 5 -54.96 48.32 10.27
CA SER A 5 -54.42 47.64 11.45
C SER A 5 -52.88 47.63 11.46
N GLY A 6 -52.32 48.15 12.56
CA GLY A 6 -50.91 48.00 12.94
C GLY A 6 -50.58 46.63 13.56
N PRO A 7 -49.44 46.50 14.25
CA PRO A 7 -48.36 45.56 13.95
C PRO A 7 -48.46 44.21 14.68
N GLY A 8 -47.87 43.15 14.11
CA GLY A 8 -47.78 41.82 14.70
C GLY A 8 -46.48 41.11 14.36
N SER A 9 -45.54 41.15 15.31
CA SER A 9 -44.38 40.28 15.44
C SER A 9 -44.79 38.82 15.65
N PHE A 10 -44.00 37.88 15.10
CA PHE A 10 -43.64 36.50 15.52
C PHE A 10 -43.29 35.75 14.21
N THR A 11 -42.12 35.14 14.03
CA THR A 11 -41.54 34.10 14.90
C THR A 11 -40.01 34.09 14.91
N SER A 12 -39.49 34.17 16.14
CA SER A 12 -38.27 33.55 16.70
C SER A 12 -37.41 32.66 15.78
N GLN A 13 -36.15 33.08 15.60
CA GLN A 13 -35.02 32.19 15.33
C GLN A 13 -34.87 31.16 16.46
N PRO A 14 -34.49 29.90 16.18
CA PRO A 14 -34.31 28.89 17.22
C PRO A 14 -33.14 29.25 18.13
N ALA A 15 -33.31 28.99 19.42
CA ALA A 15 -32.33 29.19 20.47
C ALA A 15 -30.98 28.55 20.10
N TYR A 16 -29.89 29.30 20.22
CA TYR A 16 -28.53 28.76 20.18
C TYR A 16 -28.40 27.67 21.27
N THR A 17 -28.33 26.41 20.87
CA THR A 17 -27.96 25.31 21.75
C THR A 17 -26.50 25.50 22.20
N ASP A 18 -26.25 25.46 23.51
CA ASP A 18 -24.97 25.75 24.16
C ASP A 18 -23.95 24.59 23.98
N THR A 19 -23.61 24.27 22.73
CA THR A 19 -22.72 23.16 22.35
C THR A 19 -21.23 23.53 22.55
N PRO A 20 -20.33 22.54 22.78
CA PRO A 20 -18.89 22.79 22.84
C PRO A 20 -18.38 23.56 21.61
N PHE A 21 -18.88 23.21 20.42
CA PHE A 21 -18.53 23.88 19.18
C PHE A 21 -18.98 25.36 19.16
N SER A 22 -20.19 25.67 19.62
CA SER A 22 -20.65 27.06 19.74
C SER A 22 -19.79 27.87 20.72
N LYS A 23 -19.29 27.24 21.79
CA LYS A 23 -18.36 27.87 22.76
C LYS A 23 -16.98 28.12 22.14
N ALA A 24 -16.47 27.22 21.31
CA ALA A 24 -15.23 27.42 20.55
C ALA A 24 -15.36 28.63 19.61
N LEU A 25 -16.46 28.75 18.88
CA LEU A 25 -16.73 29.91 18.02
C LEU A 25 -16.90 31.20 18.83
N GLN A 26 -17.53 31.16 20.00
CA GLN A 26 -17.62 32.34 20.89
C GLN A 26 -16.25 32.75 21.43
N ARG A 27 -15.38 31.80 21.81
CA ARG A 27 -13.99 32.09 22.22
C ARG A 27 -13.23 32.76 21.08
N PHE A 28 -13.30 32.20 19.88
CA PHE A 28 -12.70 32.80 18.69
C PHE A 28 -13.23 34.22 18.42
N ARG A 29 -14.54 34.44 18.52
CA ARG A 29 -15.14 35.78 18.38
C ARG A 29 -14.62 36.78 19.42
N LYS A 30 -14.39 36.34 20.66
CA LYS A 30 -13.77 37.16 21.70
C LYS A 30 -12.32 37.53 21.35
N GLU A 31 -11.56 36.59 20.78
CA GLU A 31 -10.18 36.86 20.32
C GLU A 31 -10.15 37.89 19.18
N LEU A 32 -11.20 37.98 18.36
CA LEU A 32 -11.33 38.95 17.26
C LEU A 32 -11.91 40.33 17.66
N ASP A 33 -11.97 40.65 18.95
CA ASP A 33 -12.45 41.92 19.55
C ASP A 33 -13.99 42.12 19.60
N GLY A 34 -14.73 41.13 20.11
CA GLY A 34 -15.94 41.31 20.95
C GLY A 34 -17.20 42.01 20.41
N ASP A 35 -17.13 42.78 19.33
CA ASP A 35 -18.26 43.59 18.80
C ASP A 35 -18.06 43.95 17.33
N VAL A 36 -17.54 43.00 16.54
CA VAL A 36 -17.35 43.16 15.10
C VAL A 36 -18.44 42.39 14.38
N ASP A 37 -19.55 43.08 14.13
CA ASP A 37 -20.44 42.95 12.97
C ASP A 37 -20.28 41.61 12.22
N ASP A 38 -21.22 40.67 12.38
CA ASP A 38 -21.27 39.34 11.73
C ASP A 38 -21.07 39.39 10.19
N LYS A 39 -21.04 40.59 9.60
CA LYS A 39 -20.74 40.91 8.20
C LYS A 39 -19.25 41.04 7.86
N LYS A 40 -18.31 40.97 8.83
CA LYS A 40 -16.85 41.14 8.58
C LYS A 40 -15.99 39.88 8.80
N VAL A 41 -16.55 38.77 9.28
CA VAL A 41 -16.02 37.46 8.88
C VAL A 41 -16.50 37.27 7.44
N PRO A 42 -15.60 37.19 6.44
CA PRO A 42 -16.05 37.07 5.05
C PRO A 42 -16.98 35.87 4.92
N ASN A 43 -18.04 36.01 4.11
CA ASN A 43 -18.91 34.94 3.63
C ASN A 43 -18.16 33.61 3.49
N PRO A 44 -18.80 32.45 3.74
CA PRO A 44 -18.13 31.14 3.75
C PRO A 44 -17.19 31.02 2.55
N VAL A 45 -15.90 31.08 2.83
CA VAL A 45 -14.86 30.96 1.81
C VAL A 45 -14.81 29.49 1.49
N SER A 46 -15.12 29.10 0.25
CA SER A 46 -14.91 27.71 -0.16
C SER A 46 -13.43 27.36 -0.11
N LEU A 47 -13.11 26.08 0.12
CA LEU A 47 -11.74 25.57 0.02
C LEU A 47 -11.09 26.00 -1.29
N GLU A 48 -11.83 25.94 -2.40
CA GLU A 48 -11.38 26.39 -3.73
C GLU A 48 -10.91 27.86 -3.75
N LEU A 49 -11.63 28.76 -3.08
CA LEU A 49 -11.25 30.18 -3.00
C LEU A 49 -10.01 30.39 -2.14
N LEU A 50 -9.84 29.62 -1.07
CA LEU A 50 -8.64 29.67 -0.22
C LEU A 50 -7.42 29.09 -0.96
N LEU A 51 -7.58 27.98 -1.68
CA LEU A 51 -6.54 27.39 -2.52
C LEU A 51 -6.16 28.31 -3.68
N LYS A 52 -7.12 29.03 -4.27
CA LYS A 52 -6.83 30.05 -5.28
C LYS A 52 -6.01 31.21 -4.72
N GLU A 53 -6.30 31.65 -3.49
CA GLU A 53 -5.49 32.66 -2.80
C GLU A 53 -4.07 32.14 -2.51
N ALA A 54 -3.96 30.89 -2.07
CA ALA A 54 -2.66 30.23 -1.86
C ALA A 54 -1.83 30.19 -3.14
N LYS A 55 -2.43 29.80 -4.26
CA LYS A 55 -1.78 29.80 -5.60
C LYS A 55 -1.38 31.19 -6.04
N ASN A 56 -2.18 32.21 -5.76
CA ASN A 56 -1.81 33.59 -6.05
C ASN A 56 -0.61 34.06 -5.22
N LEU A 57 -0.52 33.67 -3.96
CA LEU A 57 0.61 34.00 -3.09
C LEU A 57 1.87 33.24 -3.49
N GLU A 58 1.74 31.98 -3.88
CA GLU A 58 2.80 31.16 -4.47
C GLU A 58 3.34 31.79 -5.76
N ALA A 59 2.46 32.16 -6.69
CA ALA A 59 2.84 32.78 -7.96
C ALA A 59 3.53 34.14 -7.79
N ASN A 60 3.28 34.84 -6.68
CA ASN A 60 3.92 36.12 -6.36
C ASN A 60 5.09 35.98 -5.36
N ALA A 61 5.43 34.77 -4.93
CA ALA A 61 6.46 34.54 -3.91
C ALA A 61 7.82 35.12 -4.31
N THR A 62 8.25 34.89 -5.55
CA THR A 62 9.51 35.43 -6.11
C THR A 62 9.51 36.96 -6.16
N ARG A 63 8.37 37.60 -6.45
CA ARG A 63 8.25 39.07 -6.46
C ARG A 63 8.36 39.69 -5.07
N HIS A 64 7.97 38.96 -4.04
CA HIS A 64 8.02 39.42 -2.65
C HIS A 64 9.26 38.92 -1.88
N GLY A 65 10.14 38.14 -2.54
CA GLY A 65 11.34 37.58 -1.92
C GLY A 65 11.06 36.45 -0.93
N TRP A 66 9.91 35.78 -1.04
CA TRP A 66 9.56 34.60 -0.25
C TRP A 66 10.10 33.33 -0.89
N SER A 67 10.38 32.30 -0.07
CA SER A 67 10.73 30.96 -0.55
C SER A 67 9.60 30.33 -1.39
N PRO A 68 9.78 30.10 -2.72
CA PRO A 68 8.75 29.48 -3.55
C PRO A 68 8.44 28.05 -3.11
N ALA A 69 9.46 27.31 -2.69
CA ALA A 69 9.33 25.94 -2.18
C ALA A 69 8.52 25.86 -0.87
N LEU A 70 8.63 26.87 0.00
CA LEU A 70 7.78 26.92 1.19
C LEU A 70 6.34 27.31 0.82
N MET A 71 6.16 28.26 -0.08
CA MET A 71 4.82 28.71 -0.51
C MET A 71 4.07 27.60 -1.26
N GLN A 72 4.77 26.71 -1.96
CA GLN A 72 4.22 25.49 -2.56
C GLN A 72 3.66 24.50 -1.52
N LYS A 73 4.13 24.54 -0.27
CA LYS A 73 3.57 23.73 0.81
C LYS A 73 2.21 24.23 1.30
N LEU A 74 1.80 25.45 0.93
CA LEU A 74 0.58 26.06 1.43
C LEU A 74 -0.69 25.31 0.99
N GLU A 75 -0.76 24.83 -0.25
CA GLU A 75 -1.88 24.01 -0.74
C GLU A 75 -1.99 22.64 0.00
N PRO A 76 -0.89 21.86 0.15
CA PRO A 76 -0.87 20.68 1.01
C PRO A 76 -1.27 20.95 2.47
N ILE A 77 -0.79 22.04 3.08
CA ILE A 77 -1.13 22.43 4.46
C ILE A 77 -2.63 22.72 4.59
N ILE A 78 -3.20 23.49 3.67
CA ILE A 78 -4.64 23.82 3.66
C ILE A 78 -5.47 22.54 3.47
N SER A 79 -5.01 21.61 2.62
CA SER A 79 -5.67 20.33 2.39
C SER A 79 -5.66 19.45 3.65
N HIS A 80 -4.54 19.40 4.37
CA HIS A 80 -4.45 18.65 5.62
C HIS A 80 -5.35 19.23 6.73
N ILE A 81 -5.41 20.57 6.84
CA ILE A 81 -6.36 21.24 7.75
C ILE A 81 -7.80 20.94 7.31
N SER A 82 -8.08 20.90 6.00
CA SER A 82 -9.40 20.57 5.46
C SER A 82 -9.87 19.16 5.82
N ASP A 83 -8.98 18.17 5.76
CA ASP A 83 -9.30 16.80 6.17
C ASP A 83 -9.72 16.73 7.64
N PHE A 84 -9.01 17.47 8.51
CA PHE A 84 -9.37 17.58 9.93
C PHE A 84 -10.74 18.28 10.12
N LEU A 85 -11.03 19.33 9.36
CA LEU A 85 -12.33 20.01 9.42
C LEU A 85 -13.50 19.11 8.96
N GLY A 86 -13.23 18.16 8.05
CA GLY A 86 -14.17 17.10 7.69
C GLY A 86 -14.54 16.21 8.88
N VAL A 87 -13.59 15.94 9.78
CA VAL A 87 -13.85 15.21 11.04
C VAL A 87 -14.63 16.07 12.03
N ILE A 88 -14.31 17.37 12.15
CA ILE A 88 -15.04 18.31 13.02
C ILE A 88 -16.51 18.45 12.59
N ALA A 89 -16.82 18.30 11.30
CA ALA A 89 -18.20 18.34 10.80
C ALA A 89 -19.08 17.17 11.27
N LEU A 90 -18.48 16.16 11.92
CA LEU A 90 -19.19 15.05 12.55
C LEU A 90 -19.61 15.39 14.01
N CYS A 91 -19.13 16.49 14.59
CA CYS A 91 -19.47 16.93 15.95
C CYS A 91 -20.86 17.61 16.03
N GLU A 92 -21.52 17.55 17.18
CA GLU A 92 -22.86 18.08 17.39
C GLU A 92 -22.88 19.62 17.27
N GLY A 93 -23.73 20.14 16.37
CA GLY A 93 -23.83 21.58 16.10
C GLY A 93 -22.73 22.16 15.19
N ALA A 94 -21.79 21.34 14.72
CA ALA A 94 -20.81 21.71 13.71
C ALA A 94 -21.32 21.35 12.31
N SER A 95 -22.01 22.25 11.62
CA SER A 95 -22.22 22.04 10.17
C SER A 95 -20.87 22.20 9.45
N LEU A 96 -20.62 21.39 8.41
CA LEU A 96 -19.40 21.51 7.59
C LEU A 96 -19.20 22.94 7.09
N ALA A 97 -20.30 23.64 6.77
CA ALA A 97 -20.28 25.04 6.37
C ALA A 97 -19.84 26.01 7.49
N ASN A 98 -20.21 25.75 8.74
CA ASN A 98 -19.87 26.60 9.89
C ASN A 98 -18.43 26.37 10.38
N ALA A 99 -17.99 25.11 10.48
CA ALA A 99 -16.63 24.76 10.90
C ALA A 99 -15.58 25.18 9.87
N SER A 100 -15.85 24.85 8.61
CA SER A 100 -14.91 25.16 7.53
C SER A 100 -14.92 26.65 7.19
N GLY A 101 -16.09 27.30 7.21
CA GLY A 101 -16.22 28.72 6.89
C GLY A 101 -15.43 29.64 7.82
N ALA A 102 -15.48 29.40 9.14
CA ALA A 102 -14.75 30.21 10.12
C ALA A 102 -13.23 30.04 9.97
N MET A 103 -12.77 28.79 9.82
CA MET A 103 -11.34 28.49 9.66
C MET A 103 -10.79 29.03 8.33
N TYR A 104 -11.45 28.73 7.21
CA TYR A 104 -10.99 29.20 5.89
C TYR A 104 -11.03 30.72 5.77
N GLY A 105 -12.06 31.37 6.32
CA GLY A 105 -12.14 32.84 6.37
C GLY A 105 -10.99 33.44 7.18
N CYS A 106 -10.64 32.83 8.31
CA CYS A 106 -9.54 33.27 9.15
C CYS A 106 -8.17 33.06 8.48
N LEU A 107 -7.92 31.88 7.92
CA LEU A 107 -6.70 31.57 7.17
C LEU A 107 -6.50 32.50 5.98
N LYS A 108 -7.56 32.76 5.20
CA LYS A 108 -7.51 33.71 4.09
C LYS A 108 -7.07 35.09 4.56
N MET A 109 -7.69 35.58 5.62
CA MET A 109 -7.41 36.91 6.15
C MET A 109 -6.01 37.01 6.76
N LEU A 110 -5.58 35.97 7.46
CA LEU A 110 -4.23 35.83 8.00
C LEU A 110 -3.19 35.92 6.88
N LEU A 111 -3.35 35.13 5.82
CA LEU A 111 -2.46 35.12 4.66
C LEU A 111 -2.44 36.49 3.96
N GLN A 112 -3.60 37.14 3.79
CA GLN A 112 -3.69 38.47 3.18
C GLN A 112 -3.04 39.58 4.00
N LEU A 113 -3.12 39.51 5.34
CA LEU A 113 -2.46 40.47 6.21
C LEU A 113 -0.95 40.25 6.25
N ALA A 114 -0.51 39.00 6.35
CA ALA A 114 0.91 38.65 6.36
C ALA A 114 1.61 38.97 5.03
N ALA A 115 0.93 38.75 3.90
CA ALA A 115 1.41 39.07 2.55
C ALA A 115 1.70 40.56 2.33
N LYS A 116 1.07 41.45 3.09
CA LYS A 116 1.29 42.91 2.99
C LYS A 116 2.56 43.37 3.71
N ILE A 117 3.21 42.50 4.50
CA ILE A 117 4.26 42.89 5.44
C ILE A 117 5.53 42.06 5.20
N GLY A 118 6.31 42.42 4.18
CA GLY A 118 7.65 41.85 3.95
C GLY A 118 7.68 40.32 3.92
N ASP A 119 8.62 39.72 4.65
CA ASP A 119 8.86 38.27 4.79
C ASP A 119 7.88 37.57 5.74
N THR A 120 6.86 38.27 6.23
CA THR A 120 5.99 37.74 7.28
C THR A 120 5.04 36.64 6.78
N ALA A 121 4.66 36.68 5.50
CA ALA A 121 3.88 35.60 4.90
C ALA A 121 4.59 34.25 5.00
N GLU A 122 5.89 34.22 4.71
CA GLU A 122 6.72 33.01 4.79
C GLU A 122 6.74 32.44 6.22
N LYS A 123 6.94 33.31 7.22
CA LYS A 123 6.91 32.90 8.64
C LYS A 123 5.56 32.37 9.09
N VAL A 124 4.47 32.94 8.57
CA VAL A 124 3.11 32.46 8.83
C VAL A 124 2.88 31.10 8.18
N VAL A 125 3.38 30.86 6.96
CA VAL A 125 3.29 29.54 6.31
C VAL A 125 4.08 28.49 7.11
N TYR A 126 5.25 28.82 7.65
CA TYR A 126 5.98 27.94 8.58
C TYR A 126 5.14 27.60 9.83
N MET A 127 4.50 28.60 10.45
CA MET A 127 3.64 28.35 11.61
C MET A 127 2.44 27.46 11.26
N LEU A 128 1.79 27.69 10.11
CA LEU A 128 0.67 26.87 9.65
C LEU A 128 1.09 25.43 9.33
N HIS A 129 2.27 25.25 8.76
CA HIS A 129 2.85 23.93 8.53
C HIS A 129 2.99 23.14 9.83
N ASP A 130 3.64 23.72 10.84
CA ASP A 130 3.90 23.05 12.11
C ASP A 130 2.62 22.80 12.92
N LEU A 131 1.65 23.71 12.84
CA LEU A 131 0.30 23.49 13.41
C LEU A 131 -0.41 22.34 12.71
N SER A 132 -0.31 22.23 11.37
CA SER A 132 -0.91 21.13 10.63
C SER A 132 -0.32 19.77 11.00
N LEU A 133 1.00 19.71 11.26
CA LEU A 133 1.67 18.51 11.75
C LEU A 133 1.29 18.17 13.20
N GLY A 134 0.78 19.14 13.95
CA GLY A 134 0.28 18.97 15.32
C GLY A 134 -1.17 18.49 15.42
N LEU A 135 -1.87 18.26 14.30
CA LEU A 135 -3.25 17.81 14.28
C LEU A 135 -3.40 16.29 14.53
N PRO A 136 -4.58 15.85 15.02
CA PRO A 136 -4.88 14.43 15.24
C PRO A 136 -4.78 13.59 13.97
N LYS A 137 -4.52 12.29 14.14
CA LYS A 137 -4.35 11.39 13.00
C LYS A 137 -5.71 11.09 12.35
N SER A 138 -6.00 11.73 11.23
CA SER A 138 -7.30 11.69 10.53
C SER A 138 -7.81 10.28 10.19
N ARG A 139 -6.93 9.28 10.02
CA ARG A 139 -7.32 7.87 9.79
C ARG A 139 -8.10 7.24 10.95
N LEU A 140 -7.83 7.63 12.21
CA LEU A 140 -8.47 7.03 13.38
C LEU A 140 -9.97 7.35 13.49
N TYR A 141 -10.42 8.41 12.80
CA TYR A 141 -11.77 8.95 12.92
C TYR A 141 -12.69 8.58 11.74
N LYS A 142 -12.13 8.03 10.64
CA LYS A 142 -12.91 7.66 9.43
C LYS A 142 -13.71 6.37 9.58
N GLU A 143 -13.36 5.53 10.57
CA GLU A 143 -13.92 4.18 10.75
C GLU A 143 -14.85 4.08 11.99
N MET A 144 -15.06 5.18 12.72
CA MET A 144 -15.87 5.19 13.95
C MET A 144 -17.24 5.83 13.71
N VAL A 145 -18.33 5.11 14.04
CA VAL A 145 -19.62 5.72 14.42
C VAL A 145 -20.23 4.91 15.56
N PRO A 146 -20.61 5.54 16.69
CA PRO A 146 -20.86 6.99 16.85
C PRO A 146 -19.78 7.78 17.61
N MET A 147 -19.67 9.07 17.26
CA MET A 147 -18.87 10.09 17.95
C MET A 147 -19.41 10.31 19.37
N ASP A 148 -18.62 9.98 20.40
CA ASP A 148 -19.00 10.20 21.80
C ASP A 148 -18.60 11.62 22.26
N ARG A 149 -19.27 12.15 23.29
CA ARG A 149 -19.09 13.49 23.85
C ARG A 149 -17.66 13.78 24.29
N ASP A 150 -16.94 12.78 24.78
CA ASP A 150 -15.54 12.95 25.22
C ASP A 150 -14.60 13.18 24.02
N ILE A 151 -14.81 12.45 22.92
CA ILE A 151 -14.07 12.61 21.67
C ILE A 151 -14.42 13.96 21.04
N GLU A 152 -15.71 14.27 21.00
CA GLU A 152 -16.20 15.55 20.50
C GLU A 152 -15.59 16.72 21.28
N ALA A 153 -15.58 16.66 22.61
CA ALA A 153 -14.97 17.70 23.44
C ALA A 153 -13.47 17.86 23.13
N ALA A 154 -12.73 16.75 23.05
CA ALA A 154 -11.29 16.78 22.77
C ALA A 154 -10.98 17.31 21.36
N LEU A 155 -11.75 16.93 20.35
CA LEU A 155 -11.60 17.42 18.98
C LEU A 155 -11.98 18.90 18.87
N VAL A 156 -13.04 19.32 19.56
CA VAL A 156 -13.44 20.73 19.64
C VAL A 156 -12.39 21.58 20.35
N ASP A 157 -11.67 21.05 21.35
CA ASP A 157 -10.56 21.75 21.98
C ASP A 157 -9.37 21.93 21.02
N VAL A 158 -9.04 20.91 20.21
CA VAL A 158 -8.04 21.05 19.13
C VAL A 158 -8.46 22.11 18.11
N TYR A 159 -9.72 22.06 17.66
CA TYR A 159 -10.27 23.03 16.72
C TYR A 159 -10.29 24.45 17.31
N ALA A 160 -10.68 24.60 18.57
CA ALA A 160 -10.72 25.88 19.27
C ALA A 160 -9.32 26.48 19.41
N GLU A 161 -8.31 25.69 19.78
CA GLU A 161 -6.93 26.16 19.94
C GLU A 161 -6.37 26.65 18.60
N LEU A 162 -6.56 25.87 17.52
CA LEU A 162 -6.15 26.25 16.16
C LEU A 162 -6.85 27.53 15.69
N LEU A 163 -8.17 27.60 15.88
CA LEU A 163 -8.98 28.73 15.41
C LEU A 163 -8.68 30.01 16.20
N CYS A 164 -8.57 29.92 17.52
CA CYS A 164 -8.22 31.04 18.40
C CYS A 164 -6.79 31.53 18.17
N PHE A 165 -5.84 30.64 17.87
CA PHE A 165 -4.51 31.08 17.45
C PHE A 165 -4.58 31.88 16.16
N CYS A 166 -5.24 31.37 15.12
CA CYS A 166 -5.42 32.12 13.87
C CYS A 166 -6.08 33.49 14.11
N GLY A 167 -7.08 33.56 15.00
CA GLY A 167 -7.73 34.81 15.41
C GLY A 167 -6.77 35.80 16.10
N ARG A 168 -5.98 35.32 17.07
CA ARG A 168 -4.96 36.12 17.76
C ARG A 168 -3.87 36.60 16.81
N THR A 169 -3.46 35.78 15.86
CA THR A 169 -2.48 36.16 14.83
C THR A 169 -3.04 37.21 13.88
N VAL A 170 -4.32 37.09 13.47
CA VAL A 170 -5.01 38.14 12.69
C VAL A 170 -5.05 39.45 13.48
N LYS A 171 -5.43 39.40 14.77
CA LYS A 171 -5.46 40.57 15.65
C LYS A 171 -4.08 41.20 15.79
N PHE A 172 -3.04 40.38 15.96
CA PHE A 172 -1.65 40.81 15.99
C PHE A 172 -1.29 41.61 14.74
N PHE A 173 -1.61 41.11 13.53
CA PHE A 173 -1.32 41.84 12.29
C PHE A 173 -2.15 43.10 12.11
N ARG A 174 -3.41 43.11 12.55
CA ARG A 174 -4.25 44.31 12.54
C ARG A 174 -3.73 45.40 13.47
N GLY A 175 -3.23 45.02 14.66
CA GLY A 175 -2.61 45.93 15.62
C GLY A 175 -1.21 46.40 15.22
N ASN A 176 -0.56 45.70 14.28
CA ASN A 176 0.81 45.97 13.82
C ASN A 176 0.86 46.07 12.28
N PRO A 177 0.30 47.13 11.67
CA PRO A 177 0.17 47.23 10.20
C PRO A 177 1.50 47.49 9.47
N HIS A 178 2.59 47.75 10.18
CA HIS A 178 3.90 48.09 9.60
C HIS A 178 4.99 47.09 10.02
N LYS A 179 5.93 46.81 9.11
CA LYS A 179 7.01 45.83 9.29
C LYS A 179 7.80 46.05 10.59
N ALA A 180 8.13 47.29 10.94
CA ALA A 180 8.88 47.61 12.16
C ALA A 180 8.13 47.22 13.45
N LEU A 181 6.80 47.40 13.48
CA LEU A 181 5.97 47.02 14.63
C LEU A 181 5.83 45.50 14.72
N VAL A 182 5.65 44.82 13.57
CA VAL A 182 5.64 43.36 13.49
C VAL A 182 6.97 42.80 13.99
N SER A 183 8.12 43.32 13.54
CA SER A 183 9.44 42.87 13.98
C SER A 183 9.65 43.09 15.48
N PHE A 184 9.21 44.22 16.04
CA PHE A 184 9.34 44.52 17.46
C PHE A 184 8.50 43.58 18.34
N SER A 185 7.27 43.28 17.93
CA SER A 185 6.34 42.43 18.68
C SER A 185 6.35 40.96 18.24
N TRP A 186 7.19 40.58 17.26
CA TRP A 186 7.23 39.22 16.70
C TRP A 186 7.54 38.17 17.76
N LYS A 187 8.44 38.50 18.70
CA LYS A 187 8.82 37.59 19.78
C LYS A 187 7.62 37.20 20.64
N THR A 188 6.66 38.10 20.83
CA THR A 188 5.42 37.82 21.55
C THR A 188 4.53 36.85 20.78
N LEU A 189 4.37 37.05 19.46
CA LEU A 189 3.62 36.12 18.62
C LEU A 189 4.29 34.74 18.52
N SER A 190 5.62 34.71 18.39
CA SER A 190 6.39 33.46 18.34
C SER A 190 6.27 32.67 19.64
N SER A 191 6.33 33.34 20.80
CA SER A 191 6.14 32.68 22.10
C SER A 191 4.70 32.18 22.30
N ASP A 192 3.70 32.91 21.80
CA ASP A 192 2.31 32.46 21.80
C ASP A 192 2.11 31.26 20.85
N PHE A 193 2.78 31.27 19.70
CA PHE A 193 2.81 30.15 18.77
C PHE A 193 3.40 28.89 19.41
N ASP A 194 4.58 28.96 20.03
CA ASP A 194 5.21 27.80 20.67
C ASP A 194 4.31 27.21 21.76
N SER A 195 3.69 28.09 22.55
CA SER A 195 2.74 27.70 23.60
C SER A 195 1.47 27.06 23.01
N THR A 196 0.97 27.61 21.90
CA THR A 196 -0.18 27.08 21.16
C THR A 196 0.15 25.71 20.57
N LEU A 197 1.31 25.54 19.94
CA LEU A 197 1.73 24.28 19.35
C LEU A 197 1.88 23.18 20.40
N GLN A 198 2.42 23.50 21.58
CA GLN A 198 2.47 22.56 22.71
C GLN A 198 1.08 22.16 23.20
N ARG A 199 0.16 23.12 23.37
CA ARG A 199 -1.23 22.83 23.77
C ARG A 199 -1.96 22.01 22.70
N LEU A 200 -1.81 22.37 21.43
CA LEU A 200 -2.41 21.67 20.29
C LEU A 200 -1.96 20.21 20.26
N ARG A 201 -0.65 19.94 20.40
CA ARG A 201 -0.11 18.56 20.46
C ARG A 201 -0.63 17.79 21.68
N SER A 202 -0.78 18.46 22.82
CA SER A 202 -1.36 17.86 24.03
C SER A 202 -2.84 17.48 23.81
N PHE A 203 -3.64 18.41 23.28
CA PHE A 203 -5.05 18.16 22.95
C PHE A 203 -5.19 17.09 21.87
N SER A 204 -4.33 17.09 20.86
CA SER A 204 -4.30 16.05 19.82
C SER A 204 -4.03 14.67 20.41
N LYS A 205 -3.08 14.55 21.34
CA LYS A 205 -2.79 13.29 22.02
C LYS A 205 -3.95 12.81 22.88
N ILE A 206 -4.69 13.74 23.51
CA ILE A 206 -5.91 13.41 24.26
C ILE A 206 -7.00 12.93 23.30
N ALA A 207 -7.21 13.63 22.19
CA ALA A 207 -8.20 13.26 21.17
C ALA A 207 -7.90 11.89 20.55
N ASP A 208 -6.63 11.59 20.22
CA ASP A 208 -6.22 10.28 19.70
C ASP A 208 -6.44 9.18 20.75
N LYS A 209 -6.09 9.45 22.02
CA LYS A 209 -6.26 8.51 23.13
C LYS A 209 -7.74 8.21 23.42
N GLU A 210 -8.60 9.22 23.42
CA GLU A 210 -10.04 9.02 23.63
C GLU A 210 -10.67 8.28 22.43
N ALA A 211 -10.23 8.56 21.20
CA ALA A 211 -10.68 7.80 20.02
C ALA A 211 -10.29 6.32 20.11
N GLU A 212 -9.04 6.02 20.49
CA GLU A 212 -8.60 4.64 20.71
C GLU A 212 -9.35 3.95 21.87
N ALA A 213 -9.56 4.66 22.98
CA ALA A 213 -10.31 4.14 24.12
C ALA A 213 -11.78 3.86 23.77
N ALA A 214 -12.41 4.73 22.98
CA ALA A 214 -13.77 4.55 22.51
C ALA A 214 -13.87 3.39 21.51
N ARG A 215 -12.88 3.20 20.62
CA ARG A 215 -12.80 2.01 19.77
C ARG A 215 -12.76 0.73 20.61
N LEU A 216 -11.88 0.68 21.60
CA LEU A 216 -11.77 -0.44 22.56
C LEU A 216 -13.07 -0.67 23.34
N ARG A 217 -13.77 0.39 23.77
CA ARG A 217 -15.08 0.30 24.42
C ARG A 217 -16.16 -0.24 23.47
N LEU A 218 -16.15 0.18 22.21
CA LEU A 218 -17.11 -0.26 21.19
C LEU A 218 -16.91 -1.76 20.86
N ASP A 219 -15.66 -2.22 20.84
CA ASP A 219 -15.33 -3.64 20.72
C ASP A 219 -15.82 -4.44 21.95
N LEU A 220 -15.70 -3.88 23.16
CA LEU A 220 -16.24 -4.43 24.41
C LEU A 220 -17.78 -4.38 24.49
N HIS A 221 -18.43 -3.36 23.89
CA HIS A 221 -19.88 -3.21 23.85
C HIS A 221 -20.51 -4.15 22.82
N LYS A 222 -19.86 -4.35 21.65
CA LYS A 222 -20.26 -5.38 20.68
C LYS A 222 -20.22 -6.79 21.29
N LEU A 223 -19.32 -7.04 22.25
CA LEU A 223 -19.29 -8.27 23.04
C LEU A 223 -20.45 -8.38 24.05
N LYS A 224 -20.89 -7.27 24.66
CA LYS A 224 -22.03 -7.24 25.62
C LYS A 224 -23.42 -7.14 24.97
N ASP A 225 -23.56 -6.44 23.85
CA ASP A 225 -24.82 -6.29 23.12
C ASP A 225 -25.21 -7.60 22.41
N LYS A 226 -24.25 -8.45 22.03
CA LYS A 226 -24.53 -9.85 21.64
C LYS A 226 -25.16 -10.67 22.77
N GLU A 227 -24.85 -10.36 24.02
CA GLU A 227 -25.43 -11.03 25.20
C GLU A 227 -26.78 -10.40 25.63
N MET A 228 -26.95 -9.08 25.48
CA MET A 228 -28.15 -8.35 25.90
C MET A 228 -29.26 -8.28 24.84
N THR A 229 -28.92 -8.27 23.54
CA THR A 229 -29.92 -8.29 22.44
C THR A 229 -30.68 -9.63 22.40
N ASN A 230 -30.01 -10.72 22.80
CA ASN A 230 -30.65 -12.02 23.03
C ASN A 230 -31.58 -12.03 24.26
N ALA A 231 -31.46 -11.08 25.18
CA ALA A 231 -32.34 -10.96 26.35
C ALA A 231 -33.54 -10.02 26.10
N ILE A 232 -33.39 -8.97 25.28
CA ILE A 232 -34.47 -8.01 24.99
C ILE A 232 -35.42 -8.51 23.90
N LEU A 233 -34.93 -9.23 22.87
CA LEU A 233 -35.80 -9.91 21.89
C LEU A 233 -36.68 -10.98 22.53
N ASN A 234 -36.24 -11.56 23.65
CA ASN A 234 -37.02 -12.53 24.43
C ASN A 234 -38.03 -11.90 25.40
N LEU A 235 -37.98 -10.58 25.65
CA LEU A 235 -38.87 -9.88 26.58
C LEU A 235 -39.92 -8.99 25.89
N GLN A 236 -39.69 -8.57 24.64
CA GLN A 236 -40.68 -7.81 23.85
C GLN A 236 -41.62 -8.70 23.01
N ALA A 237 -41.33 -10.00 22.88
CA ALA A 237 -42.22 -10.97 22.24
C ALA A 237 -43.42 -11.40 23.12
N ALA A 238 -43.54 -10.86 24.35
CA ALA A 238 -44.54 -11.31 25.34
C ALA A 238 -45.68 -10.31 25.63
N ALA A 239 -45.81 -9.19 24.90
CA ALA A 239 -46.76 -8.12 25.26
C ALA A 239 -47.65 -7.56 24.12
N ALA A 240 -47.84 -8.28 23.01
CA ALA A 240 -48.71 -7.81 21.92
C ALA A 240 -49.57 -8.94 21.31
N ALA A 241 -50.26 -9.70 22.16
CA ALA A 241 -51.26 -10.67 21.71
C ALA A 241 -52.50 -10.60 22.59
N GLU A 242 -53.37 -9.61 22.32
CA GLU A 242 -54.80 -9.66 22.62
C GLU A 242 -55.50 -8.48 21.93
N ALA A 243 -56.10 -8.73 20.76
CA ALA A 243 -57.39 -8.16 20.33
C ALA A 243 -57.77 -8.60 18.91
N ASP A 244 -58.83 -9.38 18.89
CA ASP A 244 -59.93 -9.34 17.94
C ASP A 244 -59.86 -10.09 16.59
N SER A 245 -61.07 -10.40 16.17
CA SER A 245 -61.49 -11.67 15.60
C SER A 245 -62.28 -11.44 14.31
N SER A 246 -62.27 -12.49 13.47
CA SER A 246 -63.26 -12.82 12.42
C SER A 246 -63.25 -12.01 11.11
N SER A 247 -62.91 -12.67 9.99
CA SER A 247 -63.92 -13.35 9.15
C SER A 247 -63.35 -13.99 7.86
N ARG A 248 -63.73 -15.27 7.68
CA ARG A 248 -63.95 -16.08 6.45
C ARG A 248 -62.76 -16.48 5.54
N GLN A 249 -62.49 -17.79 5.56
CA GLN A 249 -61.66 -18.58 4.63
C GLN A 249 -62.24 -18.65 3.21
N PRO A 250 -61.39 -19.02 2.22
CA PRO A 250 -61.46 -20.39 1.70
C PRO A 250 -60.10 -21.11 1.76
N GLN A 251 -60.15 -22.42 2.04
CA GLN A 251 -59.07 -23.41 2.17
C GLN A 251 -57.65 -22.95 1.75
N SER A 252 -56.88 -22.36 2.68
CA SER A 252 -55.55 -21.82 2.40
C SER A 252 -54.43 -22.85 2.64
N GLN A 253 -53.54 -23.01 1.66
CA GLN A 253 -52.21 -23.61 1.84
C GLN A 253 -51.54 -23.07 3.11
N LYS A 254 -50.93 -23.96 3.92
CA LYS A 254 -50.25 -23.57 5.17
C LYS A 254 -48.88 -22.99 4.85
N PHE A 255 -48.72 -21.69 5.01
CA PHE A 255 -47.40 -21.03 5.08
C PHE A 255 -46.84 -21.10 6.51
N PRO A 256 -45.50 -21.09 6.67
CA PRO A 256 -44.49 -21.01 5.61
C PRO A 256 -44.13 -22.39 5.00
N LEU A 257 -43.64 -22.38 3.75
CA LEU A 257 -43.16 -23.58 3.04
C LEU A 257 -41.67 -23.45 2.70
N TYR A 258 -40.83 -24.19 3.43
CA TYR A 258 -39.38 -24.17 3.25
C TYR A 258 -38.88 -25.53 2.78
N VAL A 259 -38.24 -25.56 1.61
CA VAL A 259 -37.52 -26.71 1.07
C VAL A 259 -36.05 -26.31 0.95
N ILE A 260 -35.30 -26.52 2.03
CA ILE A 260 -33.90 -26.14 2.20
C ILE A 260 -33.10 -27.39 2.61
N PRO A 261 -31.86 -27.60 2.14
CA PRO A 261 -31.04 -28.73 2.55
C PRO A 261 -30.85 -28.78 4.07
N SER A 262 -30.89 -29.99 4.65
CA SER A 262 -30.56 -30.20 6.06
C SER A 262 -29.05 -29.97 6.29
N GLY A 263 -28.68 -29.12 7.24
CA GLY A 263 -27.27 -28.94 7.63
C GLY A 263 -26.78 -27.50 7.77
N VAL A 264 -27.60 -26.61 8.36
CA VAL A 264 -27.08 -25.33 8.88
C VAL A 264 -25.96 -25.69 9.86
N SER A 265 -24.74 -25.20 9.59
CA SER A 265 -23.58 -25.48 10.44
C SER A 265 -23.79 -24.78 11.78
N GLU A 266 -23.57 -25.47 12.89
CA GLU A 266 -23.54 -24.83 14.22
C GLU A 266 -22.41 -23.76 14.33
N THR A 267 -21.46 -23.78 13.39
CA THR A 267 -20.35 -22.83 13.29
C THR A 267 -20.27 -22.23 11.89
N PHE A 268 -20.62 -20.95 11.76
CA PHE A 268 -20.42 -20.10 10.59
C PHE A 268 -19.56 -18.89 11.01
N CYS A 269 -18.60 -18.49 10.19
CA CYS A 269 -17.62 -17.45 10.53
C CYS A 269 -17.46 -16.45 9.37
N GLY A 270 -17.26 -15.17 9.71
CA GLY A 270 -17.04 -14.08 8.75
C GLY A 270 -18.26 -13.77 7.86
N ARG A 271 -17.97 -13.19 6.69
CA ARG A 271 -18.93 -12.93 5.58
C ARG A 271 -20.10 -11.99 5.90
N THR A 272 -19.94 -11.14 6.91
CA THR A 272 -20.97 -10.16 7.28
C THR A 272 -21.24 -9.21 6.12
N ASP A 273 -20.19 -8.77 5.44
CA ASP A 273 -20.22 -7.95 4.22
C ASP A 273 -21.09 -8.55 3.12
N VAL A 274 -20.86 -9.82 2.76
CA VAL A 274 -21.62 -10.50 1.69
C VAL A 274 -23.07 -10.74 2.12
N LEU A 275 -23.31 -11.10 3.38
CA LEU A 275 -24.65 -11.35 3.90
C LEU A 275 -25.48 -10.07 3.99
N GLU A 276 -24.87 -8.93 4.34
CA GLU A 276 -25.51 -7.63 4.35
C GLU A 276 -25.81 -7.14 2.94
N ALA A 277 -24.87 -7.31 1.99
CA ALA A 277 -25.12 -7.01 0.58
C ALA A 277 -26.30 -7.83 0.02
N LEU A 278 -26.33 -9.15 0.27
CA LEU A 278 -27.47 -10.00 -0.10
C LEU A 278 -28.78 -9.53 0.54
N ARG A 279 -28.74 -9.10 1.81
CA ARG A 279 -29.92 -8.59 2.51
C ARG A 279 -30.46 -7.34 1.84
N GLU A 280 -29.58 -6.43 1.43
CA GLU A 280 -29.98 -5.20 0.75
C GLU A 280 -30.58 -5.46 -0.63
N ILE A 281 -29.97 -6.35 -1.42
CA ILE A 281 -30.42 -6.71 -2.77
C ILE A 281 -31.76 -7.44 -2.74
N LEU A 282 -31.92 -8.42 -1.84
CA LEU A 282 -33.02 -9.37 -1.88
C LEU A 282 -34.23 -8.95 -1.02
N ASN A 283 -34.16 -7.79 -0.35
CA ASN A 283 -35.15 -7.34 0.62
C ASN A 283 -36.58 -7.35 0.02
N PRO A 284 -37.48 -8.24 0.49
CA PRO A 284 -38.82 -8.36 -0.07
C PRO A 284 -39.76 -7.20 0.29
N THR A 285 -39.36 -6.33 1.23
CA THR A 285 -40.15 -5.15 1.64
C THR A 285 -39.85 -3.89 0.83
N LYS A 286 -38.74 -3.86 0.09
CA LYS A 286 -38.42 -2.75 -0.80
C LYS A 286 -39.16 -2.93 -2.13
N SER A 287 -39.69 -1.83 -2.67
CA SER A 287 -40.19 -1.77 -4.05
C SER A 287 -39.00 -1.73 -5.03
N SER A 288 -38.16 -2.76 -5.04
CA SER A 288 -37.11 -2.94 -6.04
C SER A 288 -37.60 -3.84 -7.16
N TRP A 289 -37.37 -3.41 -8.40
CA TRP A 289 -37.67 -4.18 -9.60
C TRP A 289 -36.68 -5.32 -9.83
N ASN A 290 -35.51 -5.29 -9.16
CA ASN A 290 -34.48 -6.31 -9.26
C ASN A 290 -34.08 -6.81 -7.87
N ARG A 291 -34.44 -8.07 -7.57
CA ARG A 291 -34.13 -8.79 -6.31
C ARG A 291 -33.41 -10.10 -6.62
N ARG A 292 -32.37 -10.01 -7.44
CA ARG A 292 -31.65 -11.18 -7.96
C ARG A 292 -30.17 -10.97 -7.69
N ALA A 293 -29.53 -11.94 -7.07
CA ALA A 293 -28.10 -11.90 -6.76
C ALA A 293 -27.41 -13.17 -7.25
N VAL A 294 -26.22 -13.03 -7.83
CA VAL A 294 -25.30 -14.14 -8.08
C VAL A 294 -24.12 -14.03 -7.14
N ILE A 295 -23.85 -15.10 -6.40
CA ILE A 295 -22.71 -15.24 -5.52
C ILE A 295 -21.69 -16.10 -6.25
N TYR A 296 -20.54 -15.52 -6.62
CA TYR A 296 -19.51 -16.21 -7.40
C TYR A 296 -18.15 -16.26 -6.68
N GLY A 297 -17.21 -17.05 -7.22
CA GLY A 297 -15.85 -17.21 -6.68
C GLY A 297 -15.31 -18.64 -6.75
N LEU A 298 -14.09 -18.86 -6.27
CA LEU A 298 -13.35 -20.13 -6.37
C LEU A 298 -14.10 -21.33 -5.74
N GLY A 299 -13.86 -22.54 -6.25
CA GLY A 299 -14.28 -23.79 -5.60
C GLY A 299 -13.75 -23.89 -4.16
N GLY A 300 -14.62 -24.22 -3.19
CA GLY A 300 -14.24 -24.33 -1.78
C GLY A 300 -14.24 -23.03 -0.97
N VAL A 301 -14.58 -21.88 -1.59
CA VAL A 301 -14.63 -20.57 -0.90
C VAL A 301 -15.85 -20.37 0.01
N GLY A 302 -16.86 -21.26 -0.08
CA GLY A 302 -18.02 -21.27 0.82
C GLY A 302 -19.29 -20.62 0.28
N LYS A 303 -19.42 -20.37 -1.03
CA LYS A 303 -20.63 -19.77 -1.65
C LYS A 303 -21.95 -20.42 -1.21
N THR A 304 -22.03 -21.76 -1.33
CA THR A 304 -23.17 -22.56 -0.87
C THR A 304 -23.46 -22.37 0.62
N LYS A 305 -22.43 -22.21 1.45
CA LYS A 305 -22.58 -21.94 2.89
C LYS A 305 -23.07 -20.52 3.16
N VAL A 306 -22.65 -19.53 2.38
CA VAL A 306 -23.18 -18.16 2.45
C VAL A 306 -24.66 -18.14 2.10
N ALA A 307 -25.06 -18.81 1.01
CA ALA A 307 -26.47 -18.90 0.62
C ALA A 307 -27.32 -19.64 1.68
N LEU A 308 -26.83 -20.75 2.22
CA LEU A 308 -27.50 -21.44 3.34
C LEU A 308 -27.63 -20.55 4.57
N GLU A 309 -26.57 -19.84 4.95
CA GLU A 309 -26.59 -18.93 6.10
C GLU A 309 -27.59 -17.79 5.90
N TYR A 310 -27.64 -17.22 4.70
CA TYR A 310 -28.64 -16.21 4.34
C TYR A 310 -30.07 -16.74 4.53
N THR A 311 -30.37 -17.92 3.96
CA THR A 311 -31.71 -18.54 4.09
C THR A 311 -32.06 -18.89 5.53
N SER A 312 -31.06 -19.11 6.39
CA SER A 312 -31.25 -19.37 7.81
C SER A 312 -31.52 -18.09 8.59
N ARG A 313 -30.67 -17.06 8.43
CA ARG A 313 -30.74 -15.79 9.16
C ARG A 313 -31.97 -14.96 8.80
N PHE A 314 -32.39 -14.99 7.54
CA PHE A 314 -33.47 -14.15 7.01
C PHE A 314 -34.71 -14.96 6.62
N ARG A 315 -34.83 -16.18 7.14
CA ARG A 315 -35.94 -17.12 6.84
C ARG A 315 -37.31 -16.46 6.95
N ASP A 316 -37.56 -15.76 8.05
CA ASP A 316 -38.88 -15.21 8.39
C ASP A 316 -39.32 -14.02 7.53
N GLN A 317 -38.45 -13.54 6.62
CA GLN A 317 -38.80 -12.53 5.63
C GLN A 317 -39.54 -13.10 4.42
N TYR A 318 -39.51 -14.42 4.26
CA TYR A 318 -40.07 -15.13 3.12
C TYR A 318 -41.15 -16.11 3.58
N ASP A 319 -42.24 -16.20 2.84
CA ASP A 319 -43.31 -17.18 3.06
C ASP A 319 -42.94 -18.53 2.41
N VAL A 320 -42.11 -18.50 1.35
CA VAL A 320 -41.64 -19.66 0.59
C VAL A 320 -40.14 -19.56 0.33
N ILE A 321 -39.41 -20.65 0.58
CA ILE A 321 -37.99 -20.76 0.18
C ILE A 321 -37.79 -22.11 -0.49
N PHE A 322 -37.32 -22.10 -1.75
CA PHE A 322 -36.99 -23.31 -2.49
C PHE A 322 -35.52 -23.34 -2.89
N TRP A 323 -34.84 -24.40 -2.49
CA TRP A 323 -33.47 -24.70 -2.87
C TRP A 323 -33.43 -25.69 -4.01
N ILE A 324 -32.75 -25.32 -5.09
CA ILE A 324 -32.72 -26.05 -6.36
C ILE A 324 -31.26 -26.29 -6.74
N PRO A 325 -30.77 -27.54 -6.66
CA PRO A 325 -29.47 -27.89 -7.24
C PRO A 325 -29.49 -27.66 -8.76
N ALA A 326 -28.54 -26.89 -9.26
CA ALA A 326 -28.43 -26.47 -10.66
C ALA A 326 -27.14 -26.97 -11.34
N ASP A 327 -26.45 -27.93 -10.71
CA ASP A 327 -25.24 -28.59 -11.21
C ASP A 327 -25.53 -29.64 -12.29
N ASN A 328 -26.79 -30.07 -12.41
CA ASN A 328 -27.27 -31.04 -13.39
C ASN A 328 -28.75 -30.79 -13.70
N SER A 329 -29.08 -30.67 -14.99
CA SER A 329 -30.46 -30.48 -15.48
C SER A 329 -31.44 -31.56 -15.00
N GLU A 330 -30.98 -32.81 -14.85
CA GLU A 330 -31.79 -33.91 -14.31
C GLU A 330 -32.13 -33.70 -12.83
N LYS A 331 -31.14 -33.31 -12.00
CA LYS A 331 -31.37 -33.01 -10.58
C LYS A 331 -32.30 -31.81 -10.39
N MET A 332 -32.12 -30.78 -11.21
CA MET A 332 -32.99 -29.61 -11.22
C MET A 332 -34.44 -30.04 -11.54
N SER A 333 -34.63 -30.81 -12.60
CA SER A 333 -35.94 -31.30 -13.05
C SER A 333 -36.62 -32.17 -11.99
N GLN A 334 -35.90 -33.10 -11.37
CA GLN A 334 -36.39 -33.91 -10.24
C GLN A 334 -36.80 -33.04 -9.04
N THR A 335 -36.05 -31.96 -8.77
CA THR A 335 -36.37 -31.03 -7.69
C THR A 335 -37.66 -30.26 -7.99
N PHE A 336 -37.84 -29.75 -9.22
CA PHE A 336 -39.10 -29.10 -9.62
C PHE A 336 -40.31 -30.04 -9.50
N LEU A 337 -40.17 -31.32 -9.87
CA LEU A 337 -41.22 -32.33 -9.65
C LEU A 337 -41.52 -32.56 -8.17
N GLN A 338 -40.50 -32.53 -7.30
CA GLN A 338 -40.70 -32.60 -5.85
C GLN A 338 -41.45 -31.36 -5.32
N LEU A 339 -41.10 -30.17 -5.83
CA LEU A 339 -41.73 -28.91 -5.46
C LEU A 339 -43.19 -28.85 -5.93
N SER A 340 -43.50 -29.30 -7.15
CA SER A 340 -44.87 -29.34 -7.68
C SER A 340 -45.77 -30.25 -6.83
N ARG A 341 -45.26 -31.41 -6.39
CA ARG A 341 -45.96 -32.31 -5.47
C ARG A 341 -46.17 -31.68 -4.09
N ARG A 342 -45.17 -30.98 -3.55
CA ARG A 342 -45.27 -30.25 -2.26
C ARG A 342 -46.30 -29.12 -2.31
N LEU A 343 -46.43 -28.47 -3.46
CA LEU A 343 -47.44 -27.45 -3.73
C LEU A 343 -48.81 -28.04 -4.11
N GLY A 344 -48.93 -29.36 -4.27
CA GLY A 344 -50.20 -30.01 -4.66
C GLY A 344 -50.61 -29.76 -6.11
N LEU A 345 -49.66 -29.42 -6.98
CA LEU A 345 -49.88 -29.11 -8.40
C LEU A 345 -49.86 -30.35 -9.31
N THR A 346 -49.30 -31.46 -8.81
CA THR A 346 -49.17 -32.76 -9.50
C THR A 346 -49.39 -33.91 -8.52
N THR A 347 -49.84 -35.06 -9.02
CA THR A 347 -50.14 -36.27 -8.21
C THR A 347 -48.97 -37.28 -8.21
N GLU A 348 -49.00 -38.27 -7.31
CA GLU A 348 -47.95 -39.31 -7.25
C GLU A 348 -47.89 -40.23 -8.46
N SER A 349 -48.94 -40.25 -9.30
CA SER A 349 -49.00 -41.01 -10.55
C SER A 349 -48.27 -40.36 -11.73
N ASP A 350 -47.85 -39.09 -11.59
CA ASP A 350 -47.23 -38.31 -12.65
C ASP A 350 -45.69 -38.43 -12.52
N GLY A 351 -45.02 -39.00 -13.52
CA GLY A 351 -43.60 -39.39 -13.45
C GLY A 351 -42.91 -39.63 -14.80
N SER A 352 -43.56 -39.31 -15.92
CA SER A 352 -42.95 -39.31 -17.25
C SER A 352 -42.09 -38.04 -17.48
N PRO A 353 -41.20 -38.03 -18.49
CA PRO A 353 -40.44 -36.83 -18.86
C PRO A 353 -41.34 -35.63 -19.23
N GLU A 354 -42.50 -35.90 -19.86
CA GLU A 354 -43.52 -34.88 -20.16
C GLU A 354 -44.14 -34.28 -18.88
N ASP A 355 -44.37 -35.11 -17.85
CA ASP A 355 -44.88 -34.66 -16.53
C ASP A 355 -43.86 -33.77 -15.78
N THR A 356 -42.57 -33.86 -16.11
CA THR A 356 -41.50 -33.12 -15.43
C THR A 356 -41.33 -31.70 -15.97
N ALA A 357 -41.44 -31.52 -17.29
CA ALA A 357 -41.49 -30.20 -17.91
C ALA A 357 -42.78 -29.46 -17.51
N ASP A 358 -43.89 -30.18 -17.45
CA ASP A 358 -45.18 -29.68 -16.94
C ASP A 358 -45.08 -29.29 -15.45
N ALA A 359 -44.37 -30.05 -14.62
CA ALA A 359 -44.11 -29.69 -13.21
C ALA A 359 -43.31 -28.38 -13.06
N LYS A 360 -42.26 -28.16 -13.85
CA LYS A 360 -41.46 -26.92 -13.83
C LYS A 360 -42.32 -25.70 -14.19
N ALA A 361 -43.11 -25.80 -15.25
CA ALA A 361 -44.04 -24.75 -15.68
C ALA A 361 -45.07 -24.44 -14.58
N LYS A 362 -45.72 -25.48 -14.03
CA LYS A 362 -46.72 -25.32 -12.95
C LYS A 362 -46.16 -24.62 -11.71
N VAL A 363 -44.93 -24.95 -11.29
CA VAL A 363 -44.29 -24.28 -10.14
C VAL A 363 -44.02 -22.81 -10.45
N LYS A 364 -43.54 -22.50 -11.66
CA LYS A 364 -43.30 -21.10 -12.10
C LYS A 364 -44.59 -20.29 -12.15
N ASP A 365 -45.66 -20.86 -12.70
CA ASP A 365 -46.97 -20.20 -12.78
C ASP A 365 -47.53 -19.97 -11.38
N TRP A 366 -47.41 -20.97 -10.49
CA TRP A 366 -47.81 -20.80 -9.09
C TRP A 366 -47.05 -19.65 -8.39
N LEU A 367 -45.73 -19.52 -8.61
CA LEU A 367 -44.93 -18.43 -8.05
C LEU A 367 -45.27 -17.05 -8.66
N GLN A 368 -45.86 -17.02 -9.86
CA GLN A 368 -46.32 -15.79 -10.51
C GLN A 368 -47.70 -15.37 -10.01
N ASP A 369 -48.62 -16.33 -9.86
CA ASP A 369 -50.03 -16.08 -9.58
C ASP A 369 -50.33 -15.90 -8.08
N ASN A 370 -49.45 -16.39 -7.20
CA ASN A 370 -49.66 -16.30 -5.75
C ASN A 370 -48.92 -15.08 -5.16
N PRO A 371 -49.63 -14.13 -4.52
CA PRO A 371 -49.00 -12.95 -3.92
C PRO A 371 -48.36 -13.30 -2.57
N CYS A 372 -47.22 -14.01 -2.61
CA CYS A 372 -46.41 -14.36 -1.45
C CYS A 372 -44.95 -13.91 -1.65
N ARG A 373 -44.22 -13.73 -0.54
CA ARG A 373 -42.80 -13.39 -0.58
C ARG A 373 -42.00 -14.68 -0.72
N TRP A 374 -41.45 -14.93 -1.90
CA TRP A 374 -40.70 -16.16 -2.15
C TRP A 374 -39.22 -15.90 -2.46
N LEU A 375 -38.38 -16.88 -2.12
CA LEU A 375 -36.95 -16.93 -2.44
C LEU A 375 -36.63 -18.24 -3.17
N LEU A 376 -36.04 -18.14 -4.36
CA LEU A 376 -35.43 -19.27 -5.06
C LEU A 376 -33.91 -19.23 -4.87
N VAL A 377 -33.32 -20.36 -4.51
CA VAL A 377 -31.86 -20.53 -4.45
C VAL A 377 -31.45 -21.58 -5.46
N PHE A 378 -30.76 -21.17 -6.52
CA PHE A 378 -30.13 -22.09 -7.47
C PHE A 378 -28.67 -22.29 -7.08
N ASP A 379 -28.32 -23.49 -6.63
CA ASP A 379 -26.98 -23.81 -6.13
C ASP A 379 -26.15 -24.53 -7.19
N ASN A 380 -24.91 -24.07 -7.39
CA ASN A 380 -23.92 -24.60 -8.31
C ASN A 380 -24.36 -24.56 -9.78
N VAL A 381 -24.74 -23.36 -10.24
CA VAL A 381 -25.03 -23.08 -11.65
C VAL A 381 -23.73 -23.10 -12.45
N ASP A 382 -23.41 -24.26 -13.04
CA ASP A 382 -22.22 -24.43 -13.90
C ASP A 382 -22.50 -23.99 -15.34
N ASP A 383 -23.73 -24.17 -15.82
CA ASP A 383 -24.21 -23.78 -17.15
C ASP A 383 -25.38 -22.79 -16.97
N PRO A 384 -25.19 -21.49 -17.26
CA PRO A 384 -26.24 -20.48 -17.11
C PRO A 384 -27.48 -20.73 -17.97
N ASP A 385 -27.36 -21.42 -19.11
CA ASP A 385 -28.46 -21.62 -20.06
C ASP A 385 -29.60 -22.46 -19.45
N VAL A 386 -29.30 -23.31 -18.46
CA VAL A 386 -30.31 -24.10 -17.73
C VAL A 386 -31.31 -23.23 -16.95
N LEU A 387 -30.97 -21.95 -16.73
CA LEU A 387 -31.81 -21.00 -16.02
C LEU A 387 -32.90 -20.36 -16.90
N GLU A 388 -32.72 -20.26 -18.23
CA GLU A 388 -33.68 -19.56 -19.11
C GLU A 388 -35.12 -20.06 -18.90
N ASP A 389 -35.28 -21.39 -18.83
CA ASP A 389 -36.59 -22.02 -18.62
C ASP A 389 -36.98 -22.19 -17.15
N ALA A 390 -36.09 -21.92 -16.19
CA ALA A 390 -36.32 -22.14 -14.76
C ALA A 390 -36.84 -20.93 -14.00
N ILE A 391 -36.64 -19.73 -14.55
CA ILE A 391 -36.89 -18.48 -13.83
C ILE A 391 -38.34 -18.02 -14.06
N PRO A 392 -39.12 -17.72 -12.99
CA PRO A 392 -40.47 -17.16 -13.15
C PRO A 392 -40.45 -15.82 -13.89
N ALA A 393 -41.48 -15.55 -14.71
CA ALA A 393 -41.57 -14.32 -15.51
C ALA A 393 -41.82 -13.05 -14.65
N THR A 394 -42.16 -13.22 -13.38
CA THR A 394 -42.42 -12.12 -12.45
C THR A 394 -41.14 -11.57 -11.79
N THR A 395 -41.19 -10.31 -11.38
CA THR A 395 -40.16 -9.64 -10.55
C THR A 395 -40.57 -9.58 -9.06
N ALA A 396 -41.71 -10.19 -8.70
CA ALA A 396 -42.29 -10.14 -7.36
C ALA A 396 -41.57 -11.00 -6.29
N GLY A 397 -40.57 -11.82 -6.67
CA GLY A 397 -39.78 -12.62 -5.74
C GLY A 397 -38.26 -12.40 -5.82
N SER A 398 -37.56 -13.09 -4.93
CA SER A 398 -36.10 -12.96 -4.77
C SER A 398 -35.37 -14.21 -5.30
N ILE A 399 -34.19 -14.04 -5.88
CA ILE A 399 -33.39 -15.15 -6.44
C ILE A 399 -31.94 -15.03 -5.98
N ILE A 400 -31.38 -16.14 -5.48
CA ILE A 400 -29.93 -16.31 -5.25
C ILE A 400 -29.43 -17.38 -6.22
N LEU A 401 -28.34 -17.06 -6.92
CA LEU A 401 -27.56 -18.03 -7.68
C LEU A 401 -26.21 -18.23 -6.97
N THR A 402 -25.70 -19.45 -6.91
CA THR A 402 -24.28 -19.69 -6.62
C THR A 402 -23.60 -20.26 -7.87
N SER A 403 -22.47 -19.67 -8.26
CA SER A 403 -21.71 -20.11 -9.44
C SER A 403 -20.21 -19.93 -9.26
N LYS A 404 -19.38 -20.51 -10.12
CA LYS A 404 -17.98 -20.09 -10.26
C LYS A 404 -17.87 -18.91 -11.24
N ASP A 405 -18.77 -18.85 -12.21
CA ASP A 405 -18.78 -17.83 -13.25
C ASP A 405 -19.57 -16.59 -12.79
N SER A 406 -18.94 -15.42 -12.81
CA SER A 406 -19.62 -14.16 -12.52
C SER A 406 -20.75 -13.85 -13.51
N SER A 407 -20.60 -14.27 -14.77
CA SER A 407 -21.56 -13.99 -15.83
C SER A 407 -22.83 -14.85 -15.76
N ALA A 408 -22.86 -15.85 -14.87
CA ALA A 408 -24.07 -16.67 -14.68
C ALA A 408 -25.29 -15.86 -14.22
N GLY A 409 -25.08 -14.68 -13.64
CA GLY A 409 -26.14 -13.75 -13.28
C GLY A 409 -26.70 -12.93 -14.44
N ASP A 410 -25.97 -12.79 -15.55
CA ASP A 410 -26.29 -11.83 -16.62
C ASP A 410 -27.61 -12.18 -17.32
N ILE A 411 -27.87 -13.48 -17.53
CA ILE A 411 -29.10 -14.00 -18.15
C ILE A 411 -30.36 -13.53 -17.39
N ILE A 412 -30.26 -13.37 -16.06
CA ILE A 412 -31.38 -12.97 -15.22
C ILE A 412 -31.26 -11.54 -14.69
N GLY A 413 -30.23 -10.80 -15.13
CA GLY A 413 -29.91 -9.46 -14.64
C GLY A 413 -29.59 -9.41 -13.14
N ALA A 414 -28.98 -10.46 -12.58
CA ALA A 414 -28.63 -10.51 -11.17
C ALA A 414 -27.42 -9.62 -10.83
N GLU A 415 -27.45 -9.00 -9.66
CA GLU A 415 -26.29 -8.29 -9.12
C GLU A 415 -25.22 -9.28 -8.65
N SER A 416 -23.97 -9.03 -9.02
CA SER A 416 -22.85 -9.95 -8.82
C SER A 416 -22.07 -9.67 -7.54
N LEU A 417 -21.96 -10.67 -6.66
CA LEU A 417 -21.22 -10.61 -5.40
C LEU A 417 -20.09 -11.64 -5.38
N HIS A 418 -18.84 -11.16 -5.34
CA HIS A 418 -17.66 -12.03 -5.27
C HIS A 418 -17.39 -12.48 -3.82
N VAL A 419 -17.44 -13.79 -3.57
CA VAL A 419 -16.95 -14.39 -2.32
C VAL A 419 -15.48 -14.77 -2.49
N LYS A 420 -14.60 -14.00 -1.87
CA LYS A 420 -13.15 -14.21 -1.85
C LYS A 420 -12.74 -15.19 -0.76
N SER A 421 -11.52 -15.72 -0.78
CA SER A 421 -10.95 -16.44 0.40
C SER A 421 -11.00 -15.56 1.65
N PHE A 422 -10.90 -16.17 2.83
CA PHE A 422 -10.79 -15.37 4.05
C PHE A 422 -9.49 -14.57 4.05
N ASP A 423 -9.53 -13.36 4.60
CA ASP A 423 -8.31 -12.66 4.97
C ASP A 423 -7.63 -13.34 6.18
N ALA A 424 -6.52 -12.76 6.64
CA ALA A 424 -5.76 -13.32 7.75
C ALA A 424 -6.58 -13.41 9.05
N ASP A 425 -7.45 -12.43 9.31
CA ASP A 425 -8.20 -12.31 10.56
C ASP A 425 -9.42 -13.25 10.54
N ASP A 426 -10.24 -13.19 9.49
CA ASP A 426 -11.37 -14.10 9.29
C ASP A 426 -10.90 -15.57 9.23
N GLY A 427 -9.76 -15.82 8.58
CA GLY A 427 -9.19 -17.17 8.46
C GLY A 427 -8.70 -17.69 9.81
N LEU A 428 -8.10 -16.82 10.62
CA LEU A 428 -7.65 -17.15 11.98
C LEU A 428 -8.84 -17.40 12.91
N ASP A 429 -9.89 -16.60 12.81
CA ASP A 429 -11.12 -16.78 13.60
C ASP A 429 -11.89 -18.03 13.19
N ALA A 430 -11.96 -18.33 11.90
CA ALA A 430 -12.49 -19.59 11.41
C ALA A 430 -11.70 -20.78 11.97
N LEU A 431 -10.36 -20.75 11.92
CA LEU A 431 -9.50 -21.80 12.47
C LEU A 431 -9.73 -21.97 14.00
N LYS A 432 -9.76 -20.86 14.76
CA LYS A 432 -10.05 -20.88 16.21
C LYS A 432 -11.40 -21.52 16.52
N SER A 433 -12.43 -21.19 15.73
CA SER A 433 -13.79 -21.71 15.95
C SER A 433 -13.91 -23.22 15.68
N LEU A 434 -13.09 -23.74 14.75
CA LEU A 434 -13.13 -25.13 14.33
C LEU A 434 -12.22 -26.04 15.15
N LEU A 435 -11.18 -25.50 15.77
CA LEU A 435 -10.29 -26.26 16.66
C LEU A 435 -10.95 -26.53 18.01
N LYS A 436 -10.80 -27.77 18.52
CA LYS A 436 -11.24 -28.14 19.87
C LYS A 436 -10.30 -27.63 20.97
N GLN A 437 -9.05 -27.38 20.61
CA GLN A 437 -8.07 -26.78 21.51
C GLN A 437 -8.22 -25.26 21.54
N LYS A 438 -8.03 -24.65 22.71
CA LYS A 438 -8.02 -23.20 22.83
C LYS A 438 -6.66 -22.65 22.41
N ILE A 439 -6.66 -21.60 21.59
CA ILE A 439 -5.47 -20.81 21.27
C ILE A 439 -5.33 -19.74 22.34
N THR A 440 -4.34 -19.85 23.23
CA THR A 440 -4.20 -18.95 24.39
C THR A 440 -2.86 -18.23 24.46
N SER A 441 -1.82 -18.72 23.78
CA SER A 441 -0.48 -18.12 23.82
C SER A 441 -0.16 -17.31 22.54
N PRO A 442 0.75 -16.31 22.62
CA PRO A 442 1.26 -15.64 21.43
C PRO A 442 1.93 -16.58 20.43
N GLU A 443 2.60 -17.63 20.90
CA GLU A 443 3.22 -18.66 20.04
C GLU A 443 2.15 -19.42 19.24
N ASP A 444 1.06 -19.86 19.88
CA ASP A 444 -0.03 -20.56 19.18
C ASP A 444 -0.72 -19.66 18.16
N LEU A 445 -0.87 -18.36 18.46
CA LEU A 445 -1.41 -17.38 17.52
C LEU A 445 -0.52 -17.23 16.28
N MET A 446 0.81 -17.17 16.46
CA MET A 446 1.75 -17.12 15.34
C MET A 446 1.69 -18.39 14.49
N LEU A 447 1.64 -19.58 15.12
CA LEU A 447 1.53 -20.86 14.42
C LEU A 447 0.20 -21.00 13.67
N ALA A 448 -0.89 -20.50 14.26
CA ALA A 448 -2.22 -20.49 13.64
C ALA A 448 -2.26 -19.56 12.43
N ALA A 449 -1.73 -18.34 12.56
CA ALA A 449 -1.61 -17.38 11.47
C ALA A 449 -0.75 -17.94 10.32
N GLU A 450 0.37 -18.60 10.64
CA GLU A 450 1.19 -19.26 9.62
C GLU A 450 0.42 -20.37 8.89
N LEU A 451 -0.31 -21.22 9.62
CA LEU A 451 -1.12 -22.28 9.02
C LEU A 451 -2.20 -21.71 8.10
N VAL A 452 -2.93 -20.68 8.54
CA VAL A 452 -3.94 -19.99 7.71
C VAL A 452 -3.30 -19.39 6.46
N GLY A 453 -2.14 -18.75 6.60
CA GLY A 453 -1.36 -18.24 5.47
C GLY A 453 -0.97 -19.33 4.46
N GLN A 454 -0.54 -20.49 4.92
CA GLN A 454 -0.22 -21.64 4.05
C GLN A 454 -1.45 -22.25 3.36
N LEU A 455 -2.65 -22.03 3.92
CA LEU A 455 -3.92 -22.47 3.32
C LEU A 455 -4.57 -21.39 2.43
N GLY A 456 -3.96 -20.20 2.34
CA GLY A 456 -4.47 -19.08 1.55
C GLY A 456 -5.84 -18.58 2.00
N GLY A 457 -6.21 -18.79 3.26
CA GLY A 457 -7.54 -18.42 3.76
C GLY A 457 -8.70 -19.23 3.16
N LEU A 458 -8.44 -20.33 2.44
CA LEU A 458 -9.50 -21.12 1.81
C LEU A 458 -10.36 -21.83 2.87
N PRO A 459 -11.66 -21.52 3.02
CA PRO A 459 -12.51 -22.06 4.09
C PRO A 459 -12.60 -23.59 4.08
N LEU A 460 -12.70 -24.20 2.89
CA LEU A 460 -12.69 -25.67 2.76
C LEU A 460 -11.39 -26.27 3.32
N ALA A 461 -10.25 -25.65 3.00
CA ALA A 461 -8.95 -26.15 3.45
C ALA A 461 -8.80 -25.99 4.97
N ILE A 462 -9.18 -24.84 5.53
CA ILE A 462 -9.19 -24.59 6.98
C ILE A 462 -10.08 -25.62 7.69
N SER A 463 -11.27 -25.89 7.17
CA SER A 463 -12.20 -26.88 7.75
C SER A 463 -11.62 -28.30 7.75
N GLN A 464 -11.08 -28.75 6.62
CA GLN A 464 -10.50 -30.10 6.51
C GLN A 464 -9.27 -30.26 7.41
N ILE A 465 -8.39 -29.27 7.44
CA ILE A 465 -7.18 -29.29 8.27
C ILE A 465 -7.53 -29.23 9.75
N SER A 466 -8.46 -28.36 10.16
CA SER A 466 -8.94 -28.30 11.55
C SER A 466 -9.56 -29.63 11.98
N GLY A 467 -10.36 -30.25 11.11
CA GLY A 467 -10.91 -31.59 11.31
C GLY A 467 -9.81 -32.63 11.53
N TYR A 468 -8.76 -32.63 10.70
CA TYR A 468 -7.64 -33.57 10.80
C TYR A 468 -6.89 -33.39 12.13
N ILE A 469 -6.59 -32.14 12.50
CA ILE A 469 -5.96 -31.79 13.78
C ILE A 469 -6.80 -32.31 14.94
N ASN A 470 -8.12 -32.08 14.92
CA ASN A 470 -9.04 -32.53 15.95
C ASN A 470 -9.15 -34.06 16.05
N GLN A 471 -9.17 -34.76 14.91
CA GLN A 471 -9.28 -36.23 14.86
C GLN A 471 -8.02 -36.89 15.43
N GLN A 472 -6.85 -36.37 15.08
CA GLN A 472 -5.55 -36.90 15.52
C GLN A 472 -5.10 -36.33 16.88
N ARG A 473 -5.80 -35.31 17.39
CA ARG A 473 -5.50 -34.60 18.64
C ARG A 473 -4.11 -33.95 18.66
N TYR A 474 -3.67 -33.39 17.54
CA TYR A 474 -2.42 -32.64 17.48
C TYR A 474 -2.57 -31.23 18.06
N SER A 475 -1.54 -30.74 18.75
CA SER A 475 -1.34 -29.30 18.95
C SER A 475 -0.87 -28.64 17.64
N LEU A 476 -1.01 -27.32 17.53
CA LEU A 476 -0.48 -26.58 16.37
C LEU A 476 1.04 -26.73 16.24
N LYS A 477 1.75 -26.74 17.37
CA LYS A 477 3.20 -26.92 17.45
C LYS A 477 3.67 -28.28 16.93
N GLU A 478 2.89 -29.34 17.16
CA GLU A 478 3.17 -30.68 16.62
C GLU A 478 2.76 -30.81 15.15
N PHE A 479 1.62 -30.21 14.79
CA PHE A 479 1.03 -30.39 13.47
C PHE A 479 1.77 -29.61 12.38
N LEU A 480 2.16 -28.36 12.62
CA LEU A 480 2.70 -27.50 11.56
C LEU A 480 3.99 -28.06 10.92
N PRO A 481 4.97 -28.59 11.69
CA PRO A 481 6.14 -29.27 11.09
C PRO A 481 5.75 -30.52 10.28
N LEU A 482 4.73 -31.27 10.71
CA LEU A 482 4.22 -32.43 9.98
C LEU A 482 3.56 -32.02 8.67
N TYR A 483 2.76 -30.94 8.71
CA TYR A 483 2.09 -30.37 7.56
C TYR A 483 3.08 -29.88 6.51
N ARG A 484 4.13 -29.14 6.90
CA ARG A 484 5.21 -28.69 6.01
C ARG A 484 5.91 -29.86 5.30
N LYS A 485 6.08 -31.00 5.98
CA LYS A 485 6.74 -32.20 5.41
C LYS A 485 5.81 -33.06 4.54
N ASN A 486 4.51 -33.06 4.80
CA ASN A 486 3.57 -34.04 4.24
C ASN A 486 2.33 -33.41 3.60
N THR A 487 2.44 -32.17 3.12
CA THR A 487 1.31 -31.38 2.63
C THR A 487 0.44 -32.15 1.62
N ALA A 488 1.06 -32.88 0.69
CA ALA A 488 0.35 -33.70 -0.30
C ALA A 488 -0.49 -34.83 0.32
N LYS A 489 0.09 -35.56 1.28
CA LYS A 489 -0.62 -36.65 1.96
C LYS A 489 -1.78 -36.11 2.79
N VAL A 490 -1.60 -34.97 3.44
CA VAL A 490 -2.65 -34.33 4.25
C VAL A 490 -3.79 -33.83 3.37
N HIS A 491 -3.50 -33.18 2.24
CA HIS A 491 -4.51 -32.67 1.29
C HIS A 491 -5.36 -33.75 0.62
N GLN A 492 -4.91 -35.02 0.63
CA GLN A 492 -5.66 -36.17 0.13
C GLN A 492 -6.54 -36.83 1.19
N LYS A 493 -6.35 -36.52 2.49
CA LYS A 493 -7.13 -37.16 3.56
C LYS A 493 -8.54 -36.58 3.61
N ARG A 494 -9.52 -37.46 3.56
CA ARG A 494 -10.90 -37.15 3.96
C ARG A 494 -11.00 -37.16 5.48
N VAL A 495 -11.69 -36.19 6.05
CA VAL A 495 -11.95 -36.13 7.49
C VAL A 495 -13.44 -36.03 7.75
N GLY A 496 -13.99 -37.02 8.46
CA GLY A 496 -15.38 -37.06 8.92
C GLY A 496 -16.42 -37.50 7.87
N LYS A 497 -17.68 -37.63 8.32
CA LYS A 497 -18.88 -37.79 7.46
C LYS A 497 -19.36 -36.41 6.97
N SER A 498 -18.49 -35.66 6.31
CA SER A 498 -18.87 -34.44 5.59
C SER A 498 -19.79 -34.79 4.43
N SER A 499 -20.86 -34.03 4.20
CA SER A 499 -21.72 -34.18 3.00
C SER A 499 -21.07 -33.65 1.71
N TYR A 500 -19.89 -33.03 1.81
CA TYR A 500 -19.09 -32.55 0.69
C TYR A 500 -17.94 -33.54 0.41
N ASP A 501 -17.92 -34.10 -0.82
CA ASP A 501 -17.09 -35.25 -1.20
C ASP A 501 -15.66 -34.91 -1.67
N HIS A 502 -15.37 -33.63 -1.92
CA HIS A 502 -14.06 -33.18 -2.40
C HIS A 502 -13.05 -32.95 -1.27
N THR A 503 -11.81 -33.34 -1.52
CA THR A 503 -10.63 -32.95 -0.73
C THR A 503 -10.01 -31.68 -1.31
N ILE A 504 -9.09 -31.04 -0.56
CA ILE A 504 -8.26 -29.94 -1.11
C ILE A 504 -7.63 -30.33 -2.46
N SER A 505 -7.22 -31.59 -2.61
CA SER A 505 -6.57 -32.07 -3.83
C SER A 505 -7.50 -32.36 -5.02
N THR A 506 -8.81 -32.41 -4.84
CA THR A 506 -9.78 -32.86 -5.87
C THR A 506 -10.87 -31.83 -6.18
N VAL A 507 -10.90 -30.70 -5.48
CA VAL A 507 -11.96 -29.68 -5.61
C VAL A 507 -11.95 -28.95 -6.97
N TRP A 508 -10.84 -29.00 -7.71
CA TRP A 508 -10.67 -28.35 -9.03
C TRP A 508 -10.49 -29.34 -10.19
N ASP A 509 -10.67 -30.65 -9.99
CA ASP A 509 -10.40 -31.67 -11.03
C ASP A 509 -11.22 -31.45 -12.29
N ALA A 510 -12.53 -31.30 -12.14
CA ALA A 510 -13.44 -31.06 -13.25
C ALA A 510 -13.13 -29.74 -13.98
N ASP A 511 -12.67 -28.71 -13.26
CA ASP A 511 -12.28 -27.44 -13.89
C ASP A 511 -11.01 -27.65 -14.72
N PHE A 512 -10.01 -28.36 -14.16
CA PHE A 512 -8.75 -28.61 -14.84
C PHE A 512 -8.90 -29.47 -16.09
N GLU A 513 -9.83 -30.43 -16.10
CA GLU A 513 -10.10 -31.31 -17.24
C GLU A 513 -10.83 -30.60 -18.39
N ARG A 514 -11.58 -29.53 -18.10
CA ARG A 514 -12.37 -28.78 -19.09
C ARG A 514 -11.60 -27.63 -19.76
N LEU A 515 -10.43 -27.25 -19.24
CA LEU A 515 -9.67 -26.13 -19.79
C LEU A 515 -9.12 -26.46 -21.18
N PRO A 516 -9.24 -25.53 -22.16
CA PRO A 516 -8.50 -25.61 -23.41
C PRO A 516 -6.98 -25.62 -23.19
N ASP A 517 -6.23 -25.99 -24.22
CA ASP A 517 -4.77 -26.13 -24.15
C ASP A 517 -4.08 -24.82 -23.73
N GLU A 518 -4.40 -23.69 -24.37
CA GLU A 518 -3.80 -22.38 -24.05
C GLU A 518 -4.15 -21.90 -22.64
N ALA A 519 -5.41 -22.10 -22.20
CA ALA A 519 -5.81 -21.80 -20.83
C ALA A 519 -5.08 -22.67 -19.81
N THR A 520 -4.83 -23.93 -20.15
CA THR A 520 -4.02 -24.87 -19.34
C THR A 520 -2.56 -24.41 -19.25
N ILE A 521 -1.98 -24.00 -20.38
CA ILE A 521 -0.60 -23.47 -20.44
C ILE A 521 -0.48 -22.18 -19.62
N LEU A 522 -1.42 -21.25 -19.79
CA LEU A 522 -1.47 -20.01 -19.02
C LEU A 522 -1.57 -20.29 -17.50
N ARG A 523 -2.51 -21.12 -17.07
CA ARG A 523 -2.65 -21.53 -15.66
C ARG A 523 -1.34 -22.11 -15.11
N ASN A 524 -0.67 -22.95 -15.90
CA ASN A 524 0.58 -23.58 -15.52
C ASN A 524 1.70 -22.56 -15.36
N LEU A 525 1.79 -21.55 -16.24
CA LEU A 525 2.75 -20.45 -16.13
C LEU A 525 2.47 -19.59 -14.89
N LEU A 526 1.21 -19.20 -14.68
CA LEU A 526 0.79 -18.41 -13.52
C LEU A 526 1.10 -19.11 -12.19
N ALA A 527 1.20 -20.44 -12.16
CA ALA A 527 1.58 -21.19 -10.97
C ALA A 527 3.01 -20.90 -10.49
N PHE A 528 3.89 -20.42 -11.37
CA PHE A 528 5.29 -20.06 -11.05
C PHE A 528 5.50 -18.56 -10.80
N LEU A 529 4.45 -17.74 -10.90
CA LEU A 529 4.46 -16.32 -10.59
C LEU A 529 3.85 -16.05 -9.20
N ASN A 530 4.19 -14.91 -8.59
CA ASN A 530 3.51 -14.47 -7.35
C ASN A 530 1.99 -14.58 -7.49
N PRO A 531 1.26 -15.17 -6.51
CA PRO A 531 -0.18 -15.42 -6.61
C PRO A 531 -1.03 -14.18 -6.81
N ASP A 532 -0.52 -13.00 -6.45
CA ASP A 532 -1.23 -11.73 -6.56
C ASP A 532 -0.51 -10.76 -7.50
N LYS A 533 -1.26 -9.74 -7.96
CA LYS A 533 -0.74 -8.61 -8.75
C LYS A 533 -0.05 -8.99 -10.07
N ILE A 534 -0.44 -10.09 -10.70
CA ILE A 534 0.08 -10.49 -12.00
C ILE A 534 -0.54 -9.59 -13.07
N GLN A 535 0.19 -8.60 -13.60
CA GLN A 535 -0.37 -7.64 -14.55
C GLN A 535 -0.48 -8.24 -15.96
N ASP A 536 -1.61 -7.99 -16.64
CA ASP A 536 -1.80 -8.35 -18.05
C ASP A 536 -0.68 -7.77 -18.93
N SER A 537 -0.29 -6.52 -18.69
CA SER A 537 0.81 -5.84 -19.41
C SER A 537 2.15 -6.56 -19.27
N MET A 538 2.48 -7.08 -18.08
CA MET A 538 3.72 -7.83 -17.86
C MET A 538 3.74 -9.12 -18.68
N LEU A 539 2.60 -9.81 -18.75
CA LEU A 539 2.49 -11.07 -19.52
C LEU A 539 2.58 -10.82 -21.02
N LEU A 540 1.91 -9.77 -21.52
CA LEU A 540 1.90 -9.40 -22.93
C LEU A 540 3.22 -8.80 -23.41
N GLU A 541 3.86 -7.94 -22.62
CA GLU A 541 5.18 -7.38 -22.96
C GLU A 541 6.28 -8.45 -22.96
N GLY A 542 6.20 -9.41 -22.02
CA GLY A 542 7.19 -10.48 -21.89
C GLY A 542 6.93 -11.73 -22.72
N GLY A 543 5.68 -11.95 -23.17
CA GLY A 543 5.28 -13.07 -24.02
C GLY A 543 6.14 -13.26 -25.28
N PRO A 544 6.45 -12.19 -26.05
CA PRO A 544 7.32 -12.26 -27.21
C PRO A 544 8.75 -12.73 -26.93
N ALA A 545 9.23 -12.64 -25.68
CA ALA A 545 10.56 -13.12 -25.29
C ALA A 545 10.60 -14.62 -25.04
N ILE A 546 9.43 -15.28 -24.89
CA ILE A 546 9.35 -16.72 -24.66
C ILE A 546 9.63 -17.46 -25.97
N SER A 547 10.66 -18.29 -25.94
CA SER A 547 11.17 -19.02 -27.11
C SER A 547 10.28 -20.19 -27.52
N ASP A 548 9.48 -20.71 -26.59
CA ASP A 548 8.61 -21.86 -26.79
C ASP A 548 7.26 -21.44 -27.42
N GLU A 549 6.95 -22.00 -28.58
CA GLU A 549 5.75 -21.64 -29.37
C GLU A 549 4.43 -22.01 -28.70
N ASP A 550 4.43 -22.87 -27.68
CA ASP A 550 3.21 -23.15 -26.88
C ASP A 550 2.69 -21.88 -26.17
N PHE A 551 3.52 -20.84 -26.04
CA PHE A 551 3.16 -19.55 -25.43
C PHE A 551 2.86 -18.45 -26.46
N ALA A 552 2.69 -18.79 -27.75
CA ALA A 552 2.45 -17.81 -28.80
C ALA A 552 1.21 -16.92 -28.55
N PHE A 553 0.19 -17.43 -27.85
CA PHE A 553 -1.00 -16.67 -27.46
C PHE A 553 -0.69 -15.47 -26.53
N LEU A 554 0.49 -15.39 -25.91
CA LEU A 554 0.93 -14.22 -25.14
C LEU A 554 1.47 -13.07 -26.00
N ARG A 555 1.55 -13.26 -27.33
CA ARG A 555 2.05 -12.26 -28.28
C ARG A 555 0.94 -11.38 -28.84
N ASP A 556 -0.32 -11.77 -28.66
CA ASP A 556 -1.51 -11.05 -29.12
C ASP A 556 -2.51 -10.85 -27.97
N GLU A 557 -3.12 -9.66 -27.90
CA GLU A 557 -4.03 -9.30 -26.82
C GLU A 557 -5.34 -10.09 -26.85
N MET A 558 -5.83 -10.44 -28.04
CA MET A 558 -7.07 -11.19 -28.23
C MET A 558 -6.86 -12.66 -27.89
N ASP A 559 -5.79 -13.28 -28.40
CA ASP A 559 -5.46 -14.68 -28.09
C ASP A 559 -5.22 -14.85 -26.58
N PHE A 560 -4.51 -13.92 -25.94
CA PHE A 560 -4.35 -13.91 -24.48
C PHE A 560 -5.68 -13.77 -23.74
N ALA A 561 -6.61 -12.93 -24.23
CA ALA A 561 -7.94 -12.80 -23.64
C ALA A 561 -8.76 -14.08 -23.79
N GLU A 562 -8.66 -14.78 -24.93
CA GLU A 562 -9.30 -16.08 -25.18
C GLU A 562 -8.73 -17.16 -24.25
N ALA A 563 -7.41 -17.26 -24.11
CA ALA A 563 -6.76 -18.19 -23.18
C ALA A 563 -7.11 -17.91 -21.71
N LYS A 564 -7.29 -16.63 -21.34
CA LYS A 564 -7.63 -16.19 -19.99
C LYS A 564 -9.10 -16.43 -19.62
N THR A 565 -10.01 -16.33 -20.58
CA THR A 565 -11.47 -16.36 -20.32
C THR A 565 -11.94 -17.62 -19.57
N PRO A 566 -11.54 -18.85 -19.96
CA PRO A 566 -11.91 -20.07 -19.22
C PRO A 566 -11.42 -20.09 -17.77
N LEU A 567 -10.28 -19.45 -17.47
CA LEU A 567 -9.74 -19.35 -16.12
C LEU A 567 -10.56 -18.42 -15.22
N LEU A 568 -11.07 -17.33 -15.79
CA LEU A 568 -11.98 -16.40 -15.09
C LEU A 568 -13.35 -17.04 -14.85
N ARG A 569 -13.93 -17.70 -15.86
CA ARG A 569 -15.24 -18.38 -15.73
C ARG A 569 -15.23 -19.51 -14.70
N SER A 570 -14.10 -20.22 -14.57
CA SER A 570 -13.92 -21.25 -13.54
C SER A 570 -13.50 -20.69 -12.18
N ALA A 571 -13.30 -19.37 -12.07
CA ALA A 571 -12.75 -18.66 -10.91
C ALA A 571 -11.41 -19.23 -10.40
N LEU A 572 -10.65 -19.92 -11.26
CA LEU A 572 -9.28 -20.37 -10.97
C LEU A 572 -8.32 -19.19 -10.93
N VAL A 573 -8.63 -18.15 -11.71
CA VAL A 573 -7.99 -16.84 -11.70
C VAL A 573 -9.06 -15.79 -11.42
N ASP A 574 -8.71 -14.77 -10.65
CA ASP A 574 -9.52 -13.55 -10.47
C ASP A 574 -8.83 -12.35 -11.13
N ARG A 575 -9.57 -11.29 -11.45
CA ARG A 575 -9.04 -10.08 -12.07
C ARG A 575 -9.61 -8.84 -11.38
N CYS A 576 -8.72 -7.99 -10.90
CA CYS A 576 -9.08 -6.67 -10.37
C CYS A 576 -9.34 -5.71 -11.53
N TYR A 577 -10.54 -5.11 -11.58
CA TYR A 577 -10.92 -4.19 -12.66
C TYR A 577 -10.15 -2.86 -12.59
N GLU A 578 -9.80 -2.41 -11.38
CA GLU A 578 -9.13 -1.14 -11.16
C GLU A 578 -7.66 -1.18 -11.60
N THR A 579 -6.98 -2.29 -11.37
CA THR A 579 -5.54 -2.44 -11.66
C THR A 579 -5.25 -3.27 -12.90
N GLY A 580 -6.24 -4.01 -13.42
CA GLY A 580 -6.05 -4.98 -14.49
C GLY A 580 -5.21 -6.20 -14.09
N SER A 581 -4.95 -6.40 -12.80
CA SER A 581 -4.09 -7.49 -12.33
C SER A 581 -4.86 -8.77 -12.05
N LEU A 582 -4.26 -9.89 -12.43
CA LEU A 582 -4.72 -11.23 -12.14
C LEU A 582 -4.24 -11.69 -10.76
N SER A 583 -5.01 -12.59 -10.16
CA SER A 583 -4.59 -13.38 -9.01
C SER A 583 -4.97 -14.84 -9.19
N ILE A 584 -4.16 -15.74 -8.63
CA ILE A 584 -4.37 -17.18 -8.62
C ILE A 584 -4.15 -17.68 -7.20
N HIS A 585 -5.11 -18.46 -6.69
CA HIS A 585 -5.05 -18.91 -5.31
C HIS A 585 -3.85 -19.84 -5.06
N CYS A 586 -3.11 -19.64 -3.97
CA CYS A 586 -1.86 -20.38 -3.71
C CYS A 586 -2.03 -21.92 -3.70
N LEU A 587 -3.15 -22.43 -3.17
CA LEU A 587 -3.47 -23.86 -3.22
C LEU A 587 -3.80 -24.38 -4.63
N VAL A 588 -4.30 -23.52 -5.53
CA VAL A 588 -4.46 -23.85 -6.96
C VAL A 588 -3.07 -23.99 -7.58
N GLN A 589 -2.18 -23.01 -7.38
CA GLN A 589 -0.79 -23.07 -7.86
C GLN A 589 -0.07 -24.34 -7.37
N GLU A 590 -0.17 -24.63 -6.07
CA GLU A 590 0.44 -25.83 -5.49
C GLU A 590 -0.14 -27.13 -6.08
N THR A 591 -1.45 -27.18 -6.33
CA THR A 591 -2.08 -28.36 -6.96
C THR A 591 -1.62 -28.53 -8.40
N VAL A 592 -1.48 -27.43 -9.15
CA VAL A 592 -0.93 -27.43 -10.51
C VAL A 592 0.50 -27.95 -10.53
N ILE A 593 1.42 -27.35 -9.75
CA ILE A 593 2.84 -27.74 -9.75
C ILE A 593 3.01 -29.21 -9.37
N ARG A 594 2.24 -29.71 -8.39
CA ARG A 594 2.31 -31.13 -7.99
C ARG A 594 1.97 -32.11 -9.11
N ARG A 595 1.00 -31.77 -9.96
CA ARG A 595 0.57 -32.62 -11.08
C ARG A 595 1.50 -32.55 -12.28
N LEU A 596 2.25 -31.45 -12.39
CA LEU A 596 3.21 -31.29 -13.48
C LEU A 596 4.38 -32.28 -13.33
N PRO A 597 4.69 -33.04 -14.39
CA PRO A 597 5.94 -33.79 -14.49
C PRO A 597 7.16 -32.89 -14.40
N GLU A 598 8.31 -33.45 -14.00
CA GLU A 598 9.55 -32.69 -13.77
C GLU A 598 10.01 -31.91 -15.01
N ASN A 599 9.95 -32.53 -16.21
CA ASN A 599 10.31 -31.87 -17.46
C ASN A 599 9.39 -30.68 -17.81
N GLN A 600 8.09 -30.78 -17.49
CA GLN A 600 7.15 -29.68 -17.69
C GLN A 600 7.37 -28.54 -16.69
N ARG A 601 7.76 -28.85 -15.44
CA ARG A 601 8.14 -27.81 -14.47
C ARG A 601 9.36 -27.03 -14.95
N ALA A 602 10.39 -27.71 -15.46
CA ALA A 602 11.57 -27.05 -16.00
C ALA A 602 11.19 -26.12 -17.17
N LYS A 603 10.41 -26.60 -18.14
CA LYS A 603 9.89 -25.80 -19.27
C LYS A 603 9.16 -24.53 -18.80
N LEU A 604 8.28 -24.65 -17.81
CA LEU A 604 7.52 -23.50 -17.28
C LEU A 604 8.39 -22.52 -16.48
N VAL A 605 9.38 -23.02 -15.75
CA VAL A 605 10.38 -22.18 -15.09
C VAL A 605 11.20 -21.42 -16.13
N ASP A 606 11.63 -22.06 -17.21
CA ASP A 606 12.37 -21.39 -18.29
C ASP A 606 11.50 -20.31 -18.96
N ALA A 607 10.22 -20.60 -19.26
CA ALA A 607 9.28 -19.61 -19.78
C ALA A 607 9.07 -18.43 -18.82
N ALA A 608 8.96 -18.68 -17.51
CA ALA A 608 8.87 -17.63 -16.50
C ALA A 608 10.16 -16.79 -16.41
N ILE A 609 11.34 -17.41 -16.57
CA ILE A 609 12.63 -16.72 -16.62
C ILE A 609 12.70 -15.80 -17.84
N GLU A 610 12.34 -16.29 -19.03
CA GLU A 610 12.34 -15.52 -20.27
C GLU A 610 11.37 -14.34 -20.19
N LEU A 611 10.14 -14.60 -19.74
CA LEU A 611 9.11 -13.58 -19.53
C LEU A 611 9.58 -12.50 -18.57
N LEU A 612 10.07 -12.86 -17.38
CA LEU A 612 10.48 -11.88 -16.37
C LEU A 612 11.76 -11.14 -16.79
N SER A 613 12.69 -11.80 -17.48
CA SER A 613 13.94 -11.20 -17.95
C SER A 613 13.72 -10.06 -18.95
N SER A 614 12.63 -10.11 -19.72
CA SER A 614 12.28 -9.07 -20.71
C SER A 614 12.03 -7.70 -20.07
N SER A 615 11.55 -7.68 -18.83
CA SER A 615 11.29 -6.46 -18.06
C SER A 615 12.57 -5.82 -17.52
N PHE A 616 13.71 -6.52 -17.58
CA PHE A 616 15.00 -6.02 -17.13
C PHE A 616 15.92 -5.72 -18.32
N PRO A 617 16.47 -4.50 -18.44
CA PRO A 617 17.42 -4.16 -19.48
C PRO A 617 18.68 -5.02 -19.35
N ASN A 618 19.32 -5.22 -20.49
CA ASN A 618 20.59 -5.93 -20.55
C ASN A 618 21.73 -4.98 -20.14
N THR A 619 22.00 -4.91 -18.83
CA THR A 619 23.12 -4.13 -18.27
C THR A 619 24.47 -4.86 -18.34
N TRP A 620 24.49 -6.08 -18.89
CA TRP A 620 25.62 -7.01 -18.81
C TRP A 620 26.48 -7.04 -20.08
N ASN A 621 25.82 -6.95 -21.25
CA ASN A 621 26.50 -6.97 -22.56
C ASN A 621 26.55 -5.59 -23.22
N THR A 622 25.91 -4.60 -22.61
CA THR A 622 25.93 -3.22 -23.05
C THR A 622 26.27 -2.35 -21.87
N VAL A 623 27.19 -1.39 -22.05
CA VAL A 623 27.50 -0.41 -21.02
C VAL A 623 26.34 0.57 -20.94
N THR A 624 25.32 0.17 -20.18
CA THR A 624 24.18 1.02 -19.86
C THR A 624 24.38 1.57 -18.46
N GLY A 625 24.25 2.89 -18.29
CA GLY A 625 24.19 3.51 -16.97
C GLY A 625 22.94 3.07 -16.19
N HIS A 626 22.70 3.69 -15.03
CA HIS A 626 21.52 3.41 -14.22
C HIS A 626 20.19 3.51 -15.00
N GLN A 627 19.26 2.58 -14.73
CA GLN A 627 18.07 2.34 -15.56
C GLN A 627 16.77 2.73 -14.83
N PHE A 628 16.72 3.97 -14.33
CA PHE A 628 15.61 4.48 -13.53
C PHE A 628 14.27 4.50 -14.27
N ALA A 629 14.28 4.74 -15.58
CA ALA A 629 13.07 4.70 -16.41
C ALA A 629 12.39 3.32 -16.41
N ALA A 630 13.13 2.26 -16.11
CA ALA A 630 12.62 0.89 -16.04
C ALA A 630 12.26 0.42 -14.62
N TRP A 631 12.45 1.25 -13.59
CA TRP A 631 12.14 0.89 -12.20
C TRP A 631 10.69 0.50 -11.98
N SER A 632 9.74 1.20 -12.61
CA SER A 632 8.33 0.85 -12.53
C SER A 632 8.05 -0.57 -13.02
N LYS A 633 8.73 -1.00 -14.11
CA LYS A 633 8.65 -2.39 -14.61
C LYS A 633 9.29 -3.39 -13.65
N TYR A 634 10.41 -3.01 -13.02
CA TYR A 634 11.08 -3.88 -12.05
C TYR A 634 10.26 -4.09 -10.79
N GLU A 635 9.58 -3.05 -10.30
CA GLU A 635 8.74 -3.13 -9.10
C GLU A 635 7.58 -4.12 -9.30
N ILE A 636 7.05 -4.20 -10.52
CA ILE A 636 6.06 -5.22 -10.91
C ILE A 636 6.70 -6.61 -10.85
N CYS A 637 7.85 -6.79 -11.50
CA CYS A 637 8.51 -8.10 -11.61
C CYS A 637 9.15 -8.59 -10.30
N TYR A 638 9.49 -7.70 -9.37
CA TYR A 638 10.28 -8.02 -8.19
C TYR A 638 9.64 -9.16 -7.38
N SER A 639 8.34 -9.03 -7.12
CA SER A 639 7.59 -10.00 -6.33
C SER A 639 7.47 -11.36 -7.02
N HIS A 640 7.45 -11.37 -8.36
CA HIS A 640 7.38 -12.57 -9.18
C HIS A 640 8.73 -13.30 -9.24
N VAL A 641 9.86 -12.57 -9.39
CA VAL A 641 11.21 -13.17 -9.34
C VAL A 641 11.46 -13.79 -7.96
N ALA A 642 11.17 -13.08 -6.87
CA ALA A 642 11.33 -13.60 -5.52
C ALA A 642 10.44 -14.85 -5.27
N PHE A 643 9.24 -14.88 -5.86
CA PHE A 643 8.36 -16.04 -5.77
C PHE A 643 8.88 -17.23 -6.59
N LEU A 644 9.30 -17.01 -7.84
CA LEU A 644 9.88 -18.03 -8.72
C LEU A 644 11.07 -18.71 -8.04
N VAL A 645 11.96 -17.91 -7.44
CA VAL A 645 13.11 -18.34 -6.64
C VAL A 645 12.71 -19.32 -5.53
N LYS A 646 11.66 -18.99 -4.77
CA LYS A 646 11.10 -19.87 -3.72
C LYS A 646 10.46 -21.13 -4.29
N GLN A 647 9.79 -21.06 -5.44
CA GLN A 647 9.19 -22.23 -6.08
C GLN A 647 10.25 -23.21 -6.59
N CYS A 648 11.31 -22.72 -7.25
CA CYS A 648 12.40 -23.57 -7.72
C CYS A 648 13.05 -24.36 -6.56
N GLU A 649 13.26 -23.71 -5.41
CA GLU A 649 13.74 -24.38 -4.19
C GLU A 649 12.74 -25.39 -3.63
N ARG A 650 11.50 -24.96 -3.42
CA ARG A 650 10.46 -25.79 -2.80
C ARG A 650 10.21 -27.07 -3.57
N TRP A 651 10.27 -26.99 -4.91
CA TRP A 651 9.98 -28.10 -5.81
C TRP A 651 11.23 -28.77 -6.38
N ASN A 652 12.42 -28.32 -5.96
CA ASN A 652 13.72 -28.77 -6.47
C ASN A 652 13.78 -28.79 -8.00
N VAL A 653 13.26 -27.74 -8.64
CA VAL A 653 13.23 -27.61 -10.10
C VAL A 653 14.52 -26.95 -10.55
N GLN A 654 15.24 -27.61 -11.44
CA GLN A 654 16.42 -27.05 -12.11
C GLN A 654 15.99 -26.46 -13.45
N PRO A 655 16.24 -25.17 -13.71
CA PRO A 655 16.01 -24.56 -15.02
C PRO A 655 16.81 -25.32 -16.09
N SER A 656 16.25 -25.47 -17.30
CA SER A 656 16.99 -26.11 -18.39
C SER A 656 18.13 -25.22 -18.88
N ASN A 657 18.01 -23.91 -18.66
CA ASN A 657 19.09 -22.94 -18.86
C ASN A 657 19.51 -22.28 -17.52
N PRO A 658 20.40 -22.93 -16.74
CA PRO A 658 20.94 -22.37 -15.50
C PRO A 658 21.52 -20.96 -15.65
N LYS A 659 22.16 -20.68 -16.79
CA LYS A 659 22.79 -19.37 -17.04
C LYS A 659 21.76 -18.26 -17.19
N ALA A 660 20.66 -18.51 -17.91
CA ALA A 660 19.57 -17.54 -18.03
C ALA A 660 18.93 -17.27 -16.66
N TYR A 661 18.82 -18.29 -15.81
CA TYR A 661 18.33 -18.09 -14.45
C TYR A 661 19.29 -17.25 -13.60
N GLY A 662 20.58 -17.56 -13.63
CA GLY A 662 21.61 -16.76 -12.94
C GLY A 662 21.59 -15.30 -13.39
N GLU A 663 21.48 -15.07 -14.71
CA GLU A 663 21.37 -13.74 -15.31
C GLU A 663 20.14 -12.95 -14.81
N LEU A 664 18.96 -13.58 -14.71
CA LEU A 664 17.77 -12.95 -14.12
C LEU A 664 18.04 -12.48 -12.68
N LEU A 665 18.68 -13.33 -11.86
CA LEU A 665 19.02 -12.98 -10.48
C LEU A 665 20.02 -11.84 -10.40
N PHE A 666 20.98 -11.78 -11.33
CA PHE A 666 21.96 -10.69 -11.40
C PHE A 666 21.33 -9.36 -11.81
N ARG A 667 20.41 -9.35 -12.79
CA ARG A 667 19.66 -8.15 -13.20
C ARG A 667 18.78 -7.62 -12.07
N MET A 668 18.13 -8.51 -11.34
CA MET A 668 17.37 -8.17 -10.14
C MET A 668 18.27 -7.62 -9.04
N ALA A 669 19.44 -8.22 -8.81
CA ALA A 669 20.41 -7.73 -7.83
C ALA A 669 20.89 -6.32 -8.17
N TRP A 670 21.08 -5.99 -9.46
CA TRP A 670 21.41 -4.63 -9.90
C TRP A 670 20.31 -3.64 -9.52
N HIS A 671 19.04 -3.97 -9.77
CA HIS A 671 17.93 -3.11 -9.36
C HIS A 671 17.93 -2.87 -7.83
N LEU A 672 18.14 -3.93 -7.05
CA LEU A 672 18.18 -3.83 -5.59
C LEU A 672 19.34 -3.00 -5.08
N TYR A 673 20.51 -3.09 -5.74
CA TYR A 673 21.62 -2.19 -5.49
C TYR A 673 21.23 -0.72 -5.72
N GLU A 674 20.57 -0.40 -6.83
CA GLU A 674 20.15 0.98 -7.12
C GLU A 674 19.12 1.51 -6.11
N LYS A 675 18.29 0.62 -5.54
CA LYS A 675 17.32 0.92 -4.47
C LYS A 675 17.90 0.83 -3.05
N GLU A 676 19.23 0.69 -2.90
CA GLU A 676 19.94 0.59 -1.61
C GLU A 676 19.58 -0.64 -0.76
N LYS A 677 18.99 -1.67 -1.37
CA LYS A 677 18.69 -2.97 -0.74
C LYS A 677 19.88 -3.91 -0.84
N TYR A 678 21.01 -3.49 -0.27
CA TYR A 678 22.31 -4.14 -0.47
C TYR A 678 22.37 -5.61 -0.01
N ASP A 679 21.70 -5.95 1.09
CA ASP A 679 21.71 -7.34 1.60
C ASP A 679 20.95 -8.29 0.68
N GLU A 680 19.75 -7.89 0.23
CA GLU A 680 18.98 -8.65 -0.76
C GLU A 680 19.75 -8.78 -2.08
N ALA A 681 20.42 -7.71 -2.53
CA ALA A 681 21.26 -7.74 -3.72
C ALA A 681 22.43 -8.74 -3.57
N LYS A 682 23.12 -8.75 -2.42
CA LYS A 682 24.22 -9.69 -2.13
C LYS A 682 23.72 -11.14 -2.11
N GLU A 683 22.55 -11.40 -1.54
CA GLU A 683 21.94 -12.73 -1.52
C GLU A 683 21.66 -13.25 -2.93
N LEU A 684 21.02 -12.43 -3.78
CA LEU A 684 20.74 -12.80 -5.16
C LEU A 684 22.01 -12.97 -6.00
N LEU A 685 23.04 -12.15 -5.79
CA LEU A 685 24.34 -12.33 -6.43
C LEU A 685 24.99 -13.66 -6.06
N ALA A 686 25.01 -14.00 -4.76
CA ALA A 686 25.59 -15.25 -4.29
C ALA A 686 24.85 -16.45 -4.89
N ARG A 687 23.51 -16.37 -4.93
CA ARG A 687 22.66 -17.40 -5.50
C ARG A 687 22.84 -17.54 -7.01
N GLY A 688 22.79 -16.45 -7.77
CA GLY A 688 23.02 -16.48 -9.22
C GLY A 688 24.41 -17.01 -9.59
N THR A 689 25.42 -16.72 -8.77
CA THR A 689 26.80 -17.21 -8.98
C THR A 689 26.89 -18.73 -8.94
N SER A 690 26.01 -19.41 -8.20
CA SER A 690 25.97 -20.87 -8.16
C SER A 690 25.52 -21.53 -9.49
N TYR A 691 24.92 -20.75 -10.40
CA TYR A 691 24.42 -21.23 -11.69
C TYR A 691 25.34 -20.90 -12.89
N ILE A 692 26.48 -20.26 -12.66
CA ILE A 692 27.49 -19.98 -13.69
C ILE A 692 28.79 -20.71 -13.38
N ASP A 693 29.52 -21.12 -14.41
CA ASP A 693 30.86 -21.67 -14.24
C ASP A 693 31.87 -20.52 -14.31
N GLN A 694 32.46 -20.14 -13.18
CA GLN A 694 33.40 -19.01 -13.11
C GLN A 694 34.61 -19.16 -14.05
N SER A 695 34.98 -20.38 -14.43
CA SER A 695 36.11 -20.64 -15.34
C SER A 695 35.72 -20.47 -16.81
N ASN A 696 34.47 -20.81 -17.16
CA ASN A 696 33.97 -20.76 -18.54
C ASN A 696 33.19 -19.47 -18.84
N ASP A 697 32.51 -18.88 -17.85
CA ASP A 697 31.66 -17.70 -17.93
C ASP A 697 32.36 -16.45 -17.35
N GLN A 698 33.63 -16.28 -17.70
CA GLN A 698 34.52 -15.31 -17.04
C GLN A 698 34.04 -13.86 -17.15
N LEU A 699 33.47 -13.44 -18.29
CA LEU A 699 32.94 -12.08 -18.45
C LEU A 699 31.69 -11.84 -17.57
N THR A 700 30.79 -12.81 -17.50
CA THR A 700 29.63 -12.76 -16.60
C THR A 700 30.09 -12.68 -15.15
N TYR A 701 31.08 -13.50 -14.77
CA TYR A 701 31.66 -13.47 -13.44
C TYR A 701 32.35 -12.14 -13.13
N ALA A 702 33.04 -11.52 -14.11
CA ALA A 702 33.63 -10.20 -13.95
C ALA A 702 32.57 -9.12 -13.65
N ASN A 703 31.38 -9.20 -14.26
CA ASN A 703 30.28 -8.28 -13.96
C ASN A 703 29.67 -8.53 -12.57
N VAL A 704 29.59 -9.78 -12.12
CA VAL A 704 29.20 -10.12 -10.73
C VAL A 704 30.17 -9.49 -9.73
N LEU A 705 31.48 -9.63 -9.98
CA LEU A 705 32.52 -9.00 -9.16
C LEU A 705 32.44 -7.47 -9.20
N MET A 706 32.08 -6.88 -10.36
CA MET A 706 31.83 -5.45 -10.47
C MET A 706 30.69 -5.00 -9.55
N LEU A 707 29.51 -5.60 -9.65
CA LEU A 707 28.36 -5.22 -8.84
C LEU A 707 28.61 -5.45 -7.36
N LYS A 708 29.26 -6.57 -6.99
CA LYS A 708 29.70 -6.80 -5.61
C LYS A 708 30.63 -5.70 -5.13
N GLY A 709 31.60 -5.29 -5.96
CA GLY A 709 32.51 -4.20 -5.64
C GLY A 709 31.80 -2.85 -5.46
N LEU A 710 30.78 -2.56 -6.27
CA LEU A 710 29.95 -1.35 -6.12
C LEU A 710 29.17 -1.37 -4.79
N ILE A 711 28.58 -2.52 -4.43
CA ILE A 711 27.91 -2.68 -3.14
C ILE A 711 28.90 -2.56 -1.97
N ASP A 712 30.07 -3.18 -2.08
CA ASP A 712 31.12 -3.08 -1.05
C ASP A 712 31.62 -1.62 -0.92
N LEU A 713 31.66 -0.86 -2.02
CA LEU A 713 31.99 0.56 -1.99
C LEU A 713 30.91 1.35 -1.24
N ASP A 714 29.64 1.26 -1.64
CA ASP A 714 28.52 2.01 -1.04
C ASP A 714 28.29 1.67 0.44
N THR A 715 28.67 0.46 0.86
CA THR A 715 28.65 0.00 2.27
C THR A 715 29.94 0.32 3.03
N ASN A 716 30.82 1.17 2.47
CA ASN A 716 32.09 1.65 3.03
C ASN A 716 33.15 0.56 3.30
N ASN A 717 33.13 -0.54 2.54
CA ASN A 717 34.18 -1.57 2.53
C ASN A 717 35.13 -1.38 1.32
N ILE A 718 35.76 -0.20 1.28
CA ILE A 718 36.57 0.25 0.15
C ILE A 718 37.71 -0.72 -0.25
N PRO A 719 38.44 -1.37 0.69
CA PRO A 719 39.48 -2.33 0.31
C PRO A 719 38.94 -3.56 -0.43
N ALA A 720 37.78 -4.09 -0.01
CA ALA A 720 37.13 -5.22 -0.69
C ALA A 720 36.61 -4.81 -2.08
N ALA A 721 36.03 -3.61 -2.18
CA ALA A 721 35.61 -3.03 -3.45
C ALA A 721 36.77 -2.92 -4.44
N LEU A 722 37.92 -2.37 -4.01
CA LEU A 722 39.11 -2.22 -4.84
C LEU A 722 39.67 -3.56 -5.33
N ASP A 723 39.71 -4.59 -4.47
CA ASP A 723 40.12 -5.94 -4.85
C ASP A 723 39.18 -6.53 -5.92
N GLY A 724 37.86 -6.41 -5.71
CA GLY A 724 36.84 -6.83 -6.68
C GLY A 724 36.99 -6.13 -8.03
N PHE A 725 37.18 -4.80 -8.04
CA PHE A 725 37.34 -4.05 -9.28
C PHE A 725 38.65 -4.40 -10.02
N LYS A 726 39.75 -4.65 -9.29
CA LYS A 726 41.02 -5.09 -9.90
C LYS A 726 40.92 -6.46 -10.55
N LYS A 727 40.30 -7.44 -9.85
CA LYS A 727 40.03 -8.77 -10.43
C LYS A 727 39.13 -8.67 -11.66
N THR A 728 38.12 -7.81 -11.61
CA THR A 728 37.24 -7.52 -12.76
C THR A 728 38.01 -6.96 -13.94
N LEU A 729 38.89 -5.98 -13.71
CA LEU A 729 39.75 -5.39 -14.74
C LEU A 729 40.68 -6.45 -15.37
N GLU A 730 41.32 -7.29 -14.55
CA GLU A 730 42.23 -8.34 -15.03
C GLU A 730 41.52 -9.31 -15.98
N ILE A 731 40.32 -9.78 -15.62
CA ILE A 731 39.53 -10.66 -16.46
C ILE A 731 39.16 -9.97 -17.79
N ARG A 732 38.66 -8.73 -17.73
CA ARG A 732 38.25 -7.98 -18.92
C ARG A 732 39.43 -7.66 -19.84
N GLN A 733 40.59 -7.29 -19.32
CA GLN A 733 41.80 -7.05 -20.11
C GLN A 733 42.32 -8.30 -20.82
N ARG A 734 42.10 -9.48 -20.24
CA ARG A 734 42.49 -10.75 -20.86
C ARG A 734 41.55 -11.14 -22.02
N LEU A 735 40.26 -10.78 -21.93
CA LEU A 735 39.21 -11.30 -22.81
C LEU A 735 38.67 -10.29 -23.83
N LEU A 736 38.81 -8.99 -23.56
CA LEU A 736 38.24 -7.91 -24.37
C LEU A 736 39.34 -7.09 -25.07
N PRO A 737 39.01 -6.42 -26.19
CA PRO A 737 39.93 -5.47 -26.83
C PRO A 737 40.41 -4.37 -25.86
N PRO A 738 41.64 -3.83 -26.00
CA PRO A 738 42.17 -2.83 -25.08
C PRO A 738 41.36 -1.53 -24.95
N ASP A 739 40.59 -1.18 -25.98
CA ASP A 739 39.71 0.01 -26.02
C ASP A 739 38.25 -0.33 -25.69
N ASP A 740 37.95 -1.50 -25.13
CA ASP A 740 36.58 -1.89 -24.79
C ASP A 740 35.99 -1.06 -23.63
N GLU A 741 34.72 -0.67 -23.74
CA GLU A 741 34.05 0.19 -22.75
C GLU A 741 33.91 -0.47 -21.36
N PHE A 742 33.85 -1.79 -21.27
CA PHE A 742 33.85 -2.49 -19.99
C PHE A 742 35.19 -2.35 -19.25
N ILE A 743 36.31 -2.27 -19.98
CA ILE A 743 37.62 -1.96 -19.38
C ILE A 743 37.59 -0.54 -18.80
N ALA A 744 37.03 0.42 -19.53
CA ALA A 744 36.88 1.79 -19.04
C ALA A 744 36.01 1.87 -17.78
N SER A 745 34.92 1.09 -17.72
CA SER A 745 34.06 1.01 -16.54
C SER A 745 34.77 0.44 -15.32
N SER A 746 35.64 -0.58 -15.50
CA SER A 746 36.48 -1.10 -14.40
C SER A 746 37.49 -0.06 -13.92
N LEU A 747 38.17 0.63 -14.84
CA LEU A 747 39.13 1.68 -14.49
C LEU A 747 38.46 2.86 -13.77
N ASN A 748 37.25 3.22 -14.19
CA ASN A 748 36.45 4.24 -13.53
C ASN A 748 36.09 3.83 -12.09
N ALA A 749 35.62 2.60 -11.86
CA ALA A 749 35.33 2.10 -10.50
C ALA A 749 36.58 2.05 -9.61
N ILE A 750 37.72 1.63 -10.16
CA ILE A 750 39.03 1.67 -9.48
C ILE A 750 39.41 3.11 -9.10
N SER A 751 39.17 4.08 -9.99
CA SER A 751 39.41 5.50 -9.72
C SER A 751 38.62 6.01 -8.51
N ILE A 752 37.34 5.62 -8.40
CA ILE A 752 36.50 6.00 -7.26
C ILE A 752 37.03 5.35 -5.97
N ALA A 753 37.32 4.05 -5.99
CA ALA A 753 37.84 3.36 -4.80
C ALA A 753 39.15 3.97 -4.30
N TYR A 754 40.08 4.34 -5.18
CA TYR A 754 41.30 5.04 -4.79
C TYR A 754 41.04 6.46 -4.28
N THR A 755 40.07 7.17 -4.87
CA THR A 755 39.61 8.48 -4.36
C THR A 755 39.08 8.35 -2.94
N GLU A 756 38.35 7.28 -2.66
CA GLU A 756 37.78 7.00 -1.34
C GLU A 756 38.84 6.64 -0.30
N LEU A 757 39.91 5.95 -0.71
CA LEU A 757 41.10 5.70 0.12
C LEU A 757 41.99 6.95 0.33
N GLY A 758 41.77 8.03 -0.42
CA GLY A 758 42.65 9.21 -0.44
C GLY A 758 43.93 9.04 -1.26
N ASP A 759 44.09 7.95 -2.00
CA ASP A 759 45.22 7.72 -2.92
C ASP A 759 44.94 8.41 -4.27
N VAL A 760 45.05 9.73 -4.26
CA VAL A 760 44.71 10.59 -5.41
C VAL A 760 45.57 10.29 -6.65
N GLN A 761 46.82 9.82 -6.48
CA GLN A 761 47.71 9.55 -7.62
C GLN A 761 47.22 8.34 -8.42
N ASN A 762 46.89 7.24 -7.75
CA ASN A 762 46.36 6.06 -8.43
C ASN A 762 44.95 6.29 -8.97
N ALA A 763 44.14 7.12 -8.29
CA ALA A 763 42.84 7.56 -8.78
C ALA A 763 42.96 8.31 -10.13
N LEU A 764 43.77 9.37 -10.19
CA LEU A 764 43.97 10.15 -11.42
C LEU A 764 44.47 9.28 -12.58
N LYS A 765 45.39 8.35 -12.31
CA LYS A 765 45.92 7.42 -13.33
C LYS A 765 44.84 6.49 -13.89
N ALA A 766 43.99 5.93 -13.03
CA ALA A 766 42.91 5.05 -13.47
C ALA A 766 41.81 5.83 -14.20
N GLY A 767 41.38 6.95 -13.64
CA GLY A 767 40.34 7.82 -14.22
C GLY A 767 40.73 8.39 -15.58
N SER A 768 41.99 8.83 -15.77
CA SER A 768 42.44 9.37 -17.05
C SER A 768 42.39 8.32 -18.16
N LYS A 769 42.82 7.09 -17.87
CA LYS A 769 42.72 5.97 -18.81
C LYS A 769 41.27 5.63 -19.14
N ALA A 770 40.36 5.67 -18.16
CA ALA A 770 38.94 5.44 -18.41
C ALA A 770 38.34 6.50 -19.35
N ILE A 771 38.68 7.78 -19.13
CA ILE A 771 38.26 8.89 -19.99
C ILE A 771 38.80 8.73 -21.40
N ASP A 772 40.08 8.39 -21.57
CA ASP A 772 40.71 8.20 -22.87
C ASP A 772 40.00 7.13 -23.70
N ILE A 773 39.69 5.98 -23.09
CA ILE A 773 38.95 4.90 -23.76
C ILE A 773 37.55 5.36 -24.13
N ARG A 774 36.81 6.01 -23.21
CA ARG A 774 35.44 6.48 -23.45
C ARG A 774 35.36 7.56 -24.53
N LEU A 775 36.37 8.44 -24.63
CA LEU A 775 36.46 9.45 -25.69
C LEU A 775 36.65 8.81 -27.07
N ARG A 776 37.52 7.80 -27.18
CA ARG A 776 37.74 7.08 -28.46
C ARG A 776 36.49 6.36 -28.95
N ASN A 777 35.64 5.90 -28.02
CA ASN A 777 34.41 5.17 -28.34
C ASN A 777 33.15 6.06 -28.42
N ASN A 778 33.25 7.37 -28.19
CA ASN A 778 32.10 8.27 -28.05
C ASN A 778 31.05 7.78 -27.02
N SER A 779 31.53 7.23 -25.90
CA SER A 779 30.69 6.58 -24.88
C SER A 779 29.73 7.56 -24.19
N GLU A 780 28.48 7.17 -24.03
CA GLU A 780 27.45 7.93 -23.28
C GLU A 780 27.78 8.02 -21.78
N CYS A 781 28.62 7.12 -21.27
CA CYS A 781 29.06 7.09 -19.87
C CYS A 781 30.23 8.04 -19.56
N LEU A 782 30.66 8.87 -20.52
CA LEU A 782 31.78 9.80 -20.35
C LEU A 782 31.55 10.78 -19.20
N GLY A 783 30.31 11.25 -19.01
CA GLY A 783 29.94 12.12 -17.89
C GLY A 783 30.31 11.52 -16.53
N ASN A 784 30.21 10.19 -16.35
CA ASN A 784 30.49 9.57 -15.03
C ASN A 784 31.98 9.71 -14.71
N SER A 785 32.82 9.54 -15.73
CA SER A 785 34.26 9.65 -15.53
C SER A 785 34.70 11.07 -15.23
N TYR A 786 34.07 12.07 -15.84
CA TYR A 786 34.32 13.47 -15.48
C TYR A 786 33.87 13.80 -14.05
N SER A 787 32.67 13.39 -13.63
CA SER A 787 32.21 13.60 -12.26
C SER A 787 33.12 12.92 -11.23
N ASN A 788 33.54 11.68 -11.49
CA ASN A 788 34.46 10.96 -10.61
C ASN A 788 35.85 11.61 -10.57
N MET A 789 36.36 12.08 -11.72
CA MET A 789 37.63 12.80 -11.80
C MET A 789 37.57 14.13 -11.04
N ALA A 790 36.44 14.85 -11.14
CA ALA A 790 36.20 16.07 -10.37
C ALA A 790 36.18 15.78 -8.86
N SER A 791 35.57 14.67 -8.42
CA SER A 791 35.64 14.22 -7.03
C SER A 791 37.08 13.95 -6.57
N THR A 792 37.90 13.30 -7.41
CA THR A 792 39.32 13.08 -7.13
C THR A 792 40.09 14.40 -6.98
N MET A 793 39.87 15.36 -7.89
CA MET A 793 40.51 16.69 -7.84
C MET A 793 40.10 17.47 -6.58
N LEU A 794 38.81 17.40 -6.20
CA LEU A 794 38.32 18.02 -4.97
C LEU A 794 38.95 17.38 -3.73
N ARG A 795 39.10 16.05 -3.69
CA ARG A 795 39.77 15.32 -2.61
C ARG A 795 41.25 15.73 -2.48
N MET A 796 41.89 16.06 -3.60
CA MET A 796 43.27 16.57 -3.64
C MET A 796 43.39 18.03 -3.19
N GLY A 797 42.28 18.77 -3.09
CA GLY A 797 42.26 20.20 -2.76
C GLY A 797 42.33 21.13 -3.97
N ASN A 798 42.32 20.60 -5.20
CA ASN A 798 42.31 21.38 -6.43
C ASN A 798 40.87 21.75 -6.81
N VAL A 799 40.32 22.75 -6.13
CA VAL A 799 38.88 23.07 -6.19
C VAL A 799 38.46 23.60 -7.56
N ASP A 800 39.25 24.49 -8.17
CA ASP A 800 38.90 25.08 -9.47
C ASP A 800 39.04 24.07 -10.61
N GLU A 801 40.06 23.21 -10.59
CA GLU A 801 40.19 22.12 -11.56
C GLU A 801 39.05 21.10 -11.43
N ALA A 802 38.58 20.85 -10.21
CA ALA A 802 37.42 19.99 -9.98
C ALA A 802 36.16 20.58 -10.63
N GLU A 803 35.96 21.90 -10.54
CA GLU A 803 34.85 22.58 -11.21
C GLU A 803 34.98 22.49 -12.74
N ASP A 804 36.15 22.81 -13.29
CA ASP A 804 36.43 22.74 -14.73
C ASP A 804 36.21 21.33 -15.28
N MET A 805 36.58 20.31 -14.50
CA MET A 805 36.36 18.91 -14.87
C MET A 805 34.87 18.57 -14.87
N LEU A 806 34.12 18.99 -13.85
CA LEU A 806 32.69 18.73 -13.75
C LEU A 806 31.89 19.43 -14.87
N GLN A 807 32.32 20.62 -15.30
CA GLN A 807 31.71 21.35 -16.43
C GLN A 807 31.88 20.62 -17.79
N ARG A 808 32.81 19.66 -17.90
CA ARG A 808 32.94 18.81 -19.08
C ARG A 808 31.86 17.74 -19.18
N CYS A 809 31.12 17.47 -18.10
CA CYS A 809 29.94 16.61 -18.14
C CYS A 809 28.90 17.23 -19.08
N PRO A 810 28.48 16.55 -20.17
CA PRO A 810 27.51 17.10 -21.12
C PRO A 810 26.20 17.54 -20.45
N SER A 811 25.78 16.82 -19.40
CA SER A 811 24.60 17.12 -18.59
C SER A 811 24.74 18.35 -17.68
N ILE A 812 25.96 18.80 -17.40
CA ILE A 812 26.27 19.92 -16.50
C ILE A 812 26.83 21.14 -17.26
N ARG A 813 27.16 20.97 -18.54
CA ARG A 813 27.77 22.01 -19.38
C ARG A 813 26.91 23.27 -19.57
N ASN A 814 25.59 23.13 -19.61
CA ASN A 814 24.61 24.23 -19.79
C ASN A 814 23.62 24.32 -18.61
N PHE A 815 24.07 23.93 -17.42
CA PHE A 815 23.25 23.62 -16.27
C PHE A 815 22.44 24.81 -15.75
N ASN A 816 21.12 24.64 -15.65
CA ASN A 816 20.24 25.52 -14.90
C ASN A 816 19.32 24.71 -13.97
N GLU A 817 18.72 25.39 -13.01
CA GLU A 817 17.95 24.77 -11.93
C GLU A 817 16.71 23.99 -12.38
N GLU A 818 16.10 24.39 -13.49
CA GLU A 818 14.87 23.79 -14.02
C GLU A 818 15.16 22.51 -14.81
N SER A 819 16.25 22.51 -15.59
CA SER A 819 16.68 21.36 -16.40
C SER A 819 16.93 20.08 -15.58
N PHE A 820 17.21 20.22 -14.28
CA PHE A 820 17.53 19.10 -13.41
C PHE A 820 16.30 18.32 -12.95
N ILE A 821 15.24 19.04 -12.57
CA ILE A 821 13.99 18.46 -12.11
C ILE A 821 13.28 17.74 -13.26
N GLU A 822 13.36 18.30 -14.47
CA GLU A 822 12.73 17.75 -15.67
C GLU A 822 13.33 16.40 -16.12
N THR A 823 14.60 16.12 -15.80
CA THR A 823 15.25 14.88 -16.26
C THR A 823 14.86 13.64 -15.46
N GLY A 824 14.43 13.80 -14.20
CA GLY A 824 14.07 12.68 -13.31
C GLY A 824 15.19 11.65 -13.05
N ASN A 825 16.44 11.90 -13.47
CA ASN A 825 17.55 10.95 -13.32
C ASN A 825 18.26 11.17 -11.97
N PRO A 826 18.11 10.25 -11.01
CA PRO A 826 18.69 10.35 -9.66
C PRO A 826 20.20 10.51 -9.63
N ARG A 827 20.92 10.06 -10.66
CA ARG A 827 22.37 10.24 -10.74
C ARG A 827 22.77 11.71 -10.65
N PHE A 828 21.98 12.59 -11.23
CA PHE A 828 22.33 14.00 -11.20
C PHE A 828 22.37 14.51 -9.75
N SER A 829 21.58 13.95 -8.83
CA SER A 829 21.63 14.33 -7.41
C SER A 829 23.04 14.16 -6.81
N GLY A 830 23.82 13.17 -7.23
CA GLY A 830 25.23 13.01 -6.84
C GLY A 830 26.13 14.09 -7.42
N ASP A 831 25.91 14.46 -8.69
CA ASP A 831 26.62 15.58 -9.33
C ASP A 831 26.33 16.92 -8.63
N MET A 832 25.08 17.14 -8.20
CA MET A 832 24.70 18.29 -7.37
C MET A 832 25.41 18.32 -6.03
N VAL A 833 25.45 17.17 -5.34
CA VAL A 833 26.17 17.05 -4.06
C VAL A 833 27.64 17.39 -4.25
N LEU A 834 28.27 16.89 -5.32
CA LEU A 834 29.66 17.21 -5.64
C LEU A 834 29.84 18.70 -5.91
N LEU A 835 29.01 19.29 -6.76
CA LEU A 835 29.07 20.72 -7.08
C LEU A 835 28.85 21.57 -5.81
N ALA A 836 27.94 21.16 -4.92
CA ALA A 836 27.72 21.83 -3.64
C ALA A 836 28.97 21.78 -2.76
N LYS A 837 29.69 20.65 -2.70
CA LYS A 837 30.97 20.55 -1.97
C LYS A 837 32.05 21.45 -2.59
N ILE A 838 32.12 21.53 -3.93
CA ILE A 838 33.03 22.45 -4.65
C ILE A 838 32.71 23.90 -4.27
N ARG A 839 31.43 24.30 -4.38
CA ARG A 839 30.95 25.65 -4.02
C ARG A 839 31.25 25.99 -2.56
N GLN A 840 31.04 25.05 -1.64
CA GLN A 840 31.38 25.21 -0.23
C GLN A 840 32.87 25.50 -0.05
N LYS A 841 33.75 24.77 -0.74
CA LYS A 841 35.21 24.99 -0.67
C LYS A 841 35.67 26.30 -1.30
N GLN A 842 34.87 26.88 -2.20
CA GLN A 842 35.07 28.21 -2.78
C GLN A 842 34.40 29.34 -1.97
N ASP A 843 33.89 29.05 -0.78
CA ASP A 843 33.15 30.01 0.07
C ASP A 843 31.85 30.55 -0.55
N ARG A 844 31.29 29.81 -1.52
CA ARG A 844 30.00 30.11 -2.17
C ARG A 844 28.86 29.39 -1.46
N LEU A 845 28.65 29.74 -0.19
CA LEU A 845 27.78 29.00 0.73
C LEU A 845 26.29 29.00 0.34
N GLU A 846 25.79 30.08 -0.28
CA GLU A 846 24.39 30.14 -0.70
C GLU A 846 24.10 29.20 -1.87
N GLU A 847 24.98 29.18 -2.87
CA GLU A 847 24.90 28.22 -3.97
C GLU A 847 25.03 26.78 -3.46
N ALA A 848 25.98 26.53 -2.56
CA ALA A 848 26.18 25.22 -1.95
C ALA A 848 24.92 24.73 -1.23
N LEU A 849 24.33 25.56 -0.37
CA LEU A 849 23.12 25.22 0.37
C LEU A 849 21.96 24.93 -0.58
N ARG A 850 21.74 25.79 -1.58
CA ARG A 850 20.67 25.62 -2.57
C ARG A 850 20.82 24.31 -3.34
N LEU A 851 22.03 23.98 -3.79
CA LEU A 851 22.31 22.72 -4.50
C LEU A 851 22.11 21.49 -3.61
N SER A 852 22.65 21.50 -2.39
CA SER A 852 22.48 20.40 -1.43
C SER A 852 21.02 20.19 -1.02
N SER A 853 20.23 21.26 -0.82
CA SER A 853 18.81 21.15 -0.48
C SER A 853 17.99 20.53 -1.61
N LYS A 854 18.28 20.88 -2.88
CA LYS A 854 17.62 20.23 -4.03
C LYS A 854 18.03 18.78 -4.20
N ALA A 855 19.31 18.46 -4.00
CA ALA A 855 19.76 17.08 -4.04
C ALA A 855 19.09 16.23 -2.96
N LEU A 856 18.90 16.78 -1.76
CA LEU A 856 18.16 16.15 -0.67
C LEU A 856 16.71 15.87 -1.07
N GLU A 857 15.98 16.87 -1.57
CA GLU A 857 14.59 16.72 -2.00
C GLU A 857 14.43 15.60 -3.04
N MET A 858 15.33 15.57 -4.02
CA MET A 858 15.31 14.53 -5.05
C MET A 858 15.66 13.15 -4.51
N ARG A 859 16.70 13.03 -3.68
CA ARG A 859 17.09 11.75 -3.09
C ARG A 859 15.98 11.19 -2.18
N GLN A 860 15.31 12.05 -1.42
CA GLN A 860 14.13 11.67 -0.63
C GLN A 860 12.97 11.20 -1.51
N ALA A 861 12.66 11.94 -2.59
CA ALA A 861 11.56 11.58 -3.50
C ALA A 861 11.81 10.24 -4.23
N ILE A 862 13.06 9.96 -4.59
CA ILE A 862 13.44 8.79 -5.40
C ILE A 862 13.74 7.56 -4.55
N PHE A 863 14.58 7.72 -3.51
CA PHE A 863 15.14 6.62 -2.72
C PHE A 863 14.44 6.46 -1.36
N GLY A 864 13.67 7.46 -0.91
CA GLY A 864 13.05 7.46 0.41
C GLY A 864 14.09 7.54 1.54
N ASP A 865 13.86 6.76 2.59
CA ASP A 865 14.70 6.72 3.79
C ASP A 865 15.87 5.74 3.60
N GLY A 866 16.94 6.20 2.93
CA GLY A 866 18.17 5.44 2.65
C GLY A 866 19.46 6.18 3.03
N LEU A 867 20.63 5.57 2.75
CA LEU A 867 21.94 6.15 3.07
C LEU A 867 22.21 7.43 2.26
N LYS A 868 21.78 7.50 1.00
CA LYS A 868 21.89 8.73 0.18
C LYS A 868 21.12 9.90 0.78
N THR A 869 19.95 9.63 1.37
CA THR A 869 19.15 10.63 2.09
C THR A 869 19.85 11.07 3.37
N CYS A 870 20.41 10.14 4.15
CA CYS A 870 21.23 10.46 5.32
C CYS A 870 22.40 11.38 4.99
N ASP A 871 23.15 11.08 3.93
CA ASP A 871 24.30 11.90 3.53
C ASP A 871 23.88 13.33 3.15
N SER A 872 22.76 13.46 2.44
CA SER A 872 22.25 14.76 1.99
C SER A 872 21.69 15.59 3.15
N LEU A 873 20.97 14.96 4.10
CA LEU A 873 20.52 15.59 5.34
C LEU A 873 21.70 16.15 6.14
N TYR A 874 22.74 15.33 6.29
CA TYR A 874 23.97 15.74 6.98
C TYR A 874 24.65 16.93 6.29
N GLN A 875 24.75 16.91 4.95
CA GLN A 875 25.39 17.99 4.19
C GLN A 875 24.63 19.32 4.33
N VAL A 876 23.29 19.29 4.19
CA VAL A 876 22.46 20.49 4.37
C VAL A 876 22.58 21.00 5.82
N ALA A 877 22.55 20.10 6.81
CA ALA A 877 22.72 20.48 8.21
C ALA A 877 24.07 21.16 8.47
N CYS A 878 25.16 20.65 7.88
CA CYS A 878 26.48 21.25 7.99
C CYS A 878 26.53 22.65 7.38
N LEU A 879 25.91 22.87 6.22
CA LEU A 879 25.86 24.18 5.57
C LEU A 879 25.00 25.18 6.36
N LEU A 880 23.86 24.76 6.90
CA LEU A 880 23.04 25.58 7.79
C LEU A 880 23.77 25.95 9.08
N HIS A 881 24.58 25.03 9.60
CA HIS A 881 25.41 25.28 10.77
C HIS A 881 26.46 26.37 10.47
N ILE A 882 27.17 26.28 9.35
CA ILE A 882 28.19 27.28 8.95
C ILE A 882 27.58 28.69 8.80
N ARG A 883 26.31 28.80 8.43
CA ARG A 883 25.62 30.10 8.26
C ARG A 883 25.20 30.78 9.57
N GLU A 884 25.42 30.17 10.74
CA GLU A 884 25.18 30.69 12.11
C GLU A 884 23.72 31.13 12.46
N ASP A 885 22.84 31.32 11.48
CA ASP A 885 21.45 31.79 11.68
C ASP A 885 20.43 30.64 11.80
N PHE A 886 20.81 29.39 11.48
CA PHE A 886 19.88 28.25 11.32
C PHE A 886 20.25 26.98 12.09
N HIS A 887 20.95 27.10 13.22
CA HIS A 887 21.45 25.94 13.97
C HIS A 887 20.36 24.94 14.41
N LEU A 888 19.18 25.41 14.83
CA LEU A 888 18.09 24.52 15.26
C LEU A 888 17.50 23.72 14.08
N SER A 889 17.44 24.34 12.89
CA SER A 889 17.06 23.65 11.66
C SER A 889 18.12 22.61 11.27
N GLY A 890 19.42 22.94 11.40
CA GLY A 890 20.51 21.99 11.20
C GLY A 890 20.47 20.79 12.16
N ALA A 891 20.20 21.03 13.45
CA ALA A 891 20.04 19.98 14.45
C ALA A 891 18.88 19.02 14.11
N SER A 892 17.72 19.57 13.72
CA SER A 892 16.57 18.75 13.32
C SER A 892 16.86 17.85 12.11
N LEU A 893 17.62 18.34 11.13
CA LEU A 893 18.02 17.52 9.98
C LEU A 893 19.01 16.41 10.38
N LEU A 894 19.89 16.66 11.35
CA LEU A 894 20.78 15.63 11.90
C LEU A 894 19.99 14.56 12.67
N ASP A 895 18.97 14.95 13.44
CA ASP A 895 18.09 13.99 14.13
C ASP A 895 17.34 13.11 13.12
N GLN A 896 16.82 13.68 12.03
CA GLN A 896 16.23 12.90 10.93
C GLN A 896 17.24 11.94 10.31
N SER A 897 18.47 12.41 10.06
CA SER A 897 19.55 11.57 9.54
C SER A 897 19.87 10.40 10.48
N ILE A 898 19.84 10.63 11.80
CA ILE A 898 20.10 9.59 12.81
C ILE A 898 18.98 8.55 12.82
N ILE A 899 17.71 8.98 12.78
CA ILE A 899 16.55 8.07 12.75
C ILE A 899 16.63 7.14 11.54
N ILE A 900 16.89 7.69 10.35
CA ILE A 900 17.02 6.89 9.13
C ILE A 900 18.22 5.96 9.26
N ALA A 901 19.40 6.49 9.63
CA ALA A 901 20.63 5.71 9.74
C ALA A 901 20.56 4.56 10.75
N ASP A 902 19.81 4.71 11.85
CA ASP A 902 19.62 3.65 12.84
C ASP A 902 18.61 2.58 12.37
N SER A 903 17.76 2.91 11.40
CA SER A 903 16.72 2.01 10.87
C SER A 903 17.18 1.16 9.68
N VAL A 904 18.32 1.50 9.06
CA VAL A 904 18.82 0.83 7.85
C VAL A 904 20.14 0.09 8.07
N PRO A 905 20.37 -1.04 7.37
CA PRO A 905 21.68 -1.69 7.35
C PRO A 905 22.78 -0.73 6.91
N TYR A 906 23.99 -0.90 7.45
CA TYR A 906 25.18 -0.08 7.13
C TYR A 906 25.08 1.42 7.51
N GLY A 907 24.01 1.86 8.17
CA GLY A 907 23.83 3.26 8.58
C GLY A 907 24.66 3.69 9.79
N MET A 908 25.29 2.75 10.52
CA MET A 908 26.02 3.04 11.77
C MET A 908 27.08 4.15 11.62
N GLY A 909 27.83 4.19 10.52
CA GLY A 909 28.83 5.22 10.26
C GLY A 909 28.22 6.62 10.10
N TYR A 910 27.12 6.71 9.34
CA TYR A 910 26.35 7.93 9.16
C TYR A 910 25.78 8.42 10.50
N SER A 911 25.25 7.50 11.29
CA SER A 911 24.67 7.77 12.59
C SER A 911 25.71 8.30 13.60
N ALA A 912 26.92 7.71 13.60
CA ALA A 912 28.04 8.21 14.40
C ALA A 912 28.46 9.62 13.98
N ARG A 913 28.61 9.86 12.66
CA ARG A 913 28.99 11.17 12.10
C ARG A 913 27.95 12.26 12.42
N SER A 914 26.66 11.97 12.26
CA SER A 914 25.58 12.92 12.54
C SER A 914 25.49 13.26 14.03
N ARG A 915 25.59 12.27 14.93
CA ARG A 915 25.61 12.50 16.38
C ARG A 915 26.81 13.33 16.83
N TYR A 916 27.99 13.08 16.27
CA TYR A 916 29.17 13.90 16.55
C TYR A 916 28.94 15.35 16.13
N LYS A 917 28.40 15.58 14.92
CA LYS A 917 28.10 16.95 14.46
C LYS A 917 27.04 17.64 15.32
N LEU A 918 26.03 16.90 15.76
CA LEU A 918 25.00 17.38 16.67
C LEU A 918 25.59 17.81 18.03
N SER A 919 26.57 17.06 18.55
CA SER A 919 27.29 17.41 19.78
C SER A 919 28.01 18.76 19.69
N GLN A 920 28.57 19.09 18.51
CA GLN A 920 29.22 20.38 18.26
C GLN A 920 28.19 21.51 18.29
N ILE A 921 27.06 21.35 17.58
CA ILE A 921 25.99 22.35 17.55
C ILE A 921 25.45 22.61 18.96
N TYR A 922 25.17 21.57 19.74
CA TYR A 922 24.69 21.72 21.11
C TYR A 922 25.70 22.39 22.03
N ARG A 923 26.99 22.08 21.89
CA ARG A 923 28.05 22.73 22.67
C ARG A 923 28.13 24.23 22.37
N GLU A 924 28.06 24.62 21.10
CA GLU A 924 28.04 26.02 20.68
C GLU A 924 26.81 26.79 21.18
N LYS A 925 25.67 26.10 21.37
CA LYS A 925 24.45 26.68 21.96
C LYS A 925 24.40 26.62 23.49
N GLY A 926 25.45 26.14 24.15
CA GLY A 926 25.50 26.03 25.61
C GLY A 926 24.64 24.91 26.20
N LEU A 927 24.13 24.00 25.35
CA LEU A 927 23.34 22.83 25.74
C LEU A 927 24.27 21.65 26.09
N LEU A 928 25.04 21.80 27.17
CA LEU A 928 26.17 20.91 27.48
C LEU A 928 25.78 19.45 27.76
N ASP A 929 24.62 19.21 28.40
CA ASP A 929 24.16 17.85 28.71
C ASP A 929 23.84 17.08 27.42
N PHE A 930 23.05 17.68 26.53
CA PHE A 930 22.73 17.13 25.22
C PHE A 930 23.99 16.97 24.35
N ALA A 931 24.93 17.91 24.43
CA ALA A 931 26.21 17.81 23.72
C ALA A 931 27.03 16.59 24.18
N ASN A 932 27.12 16.36 25.49
CA ASN A 932 27.86 15.24 26.05
C ASN A 932 27.18 13.90 25.75
N GLU A 933 25.84 13.84 25.81
CA GLU A 933 25.07 12.65 25.44
C GLU A 933 25.27 12.28 23.96
N ALA A 934 25.14 13.25 23.05
CA ALA A 934 25.36 13.05 21.63
C ALA A 934 26.80 12.61 21.33
N LEU A 935 27.80 13.18 22.01
CA LEU A 935 29.20 12.80 21.85
C LEU A 935 29.46 11.37 22.35
N MET A 936 28.99 11.02 23.55
CA MET A 936 29.13 9.66 24.09
C MET A 936 28.50 8.62 23.16
N SER A 937 27.30 8.92 22.65
CA SER A 937 26.61 8.04 21.70
C SER A 937 27.40 7.89 20.38
N ALA A 938 27.96 8.98 19.85
CA ALA A 938 28.82 8.94 18.67
C ALA A 938 30.09 8.11 18.88
N GLU A 939 30.73 8.23 20.06
CA GLU A 939 31.94 7.49 20.41
C GLU A 939 31.68 5.99 20.56
N VAL A 940 30.54 5.60 21.16
CA VAL A 940 30.12 4.20 21.24
C VAL A 940 30.01 3.59 19.85
N LEU A 941 29.32 4.26 18.93
CA LEU A 941 29.17 3.75 17.55
C LEU A 941 30.51 3.71 16.81
N ARG A 942 31.34 4.75 16.95
CA ARG A 942 32.69 4.79 16.36
C ARG A 942 33.58 3.65 16.88
N SER A 943 33.46 3.28 18.15
CA SER A 943 34.20 2.15 18.74
C SER A 943 33.76 0.79 18.20
N GLN A 944 32.49 0.63 17.83
CA GLN A 944 31.97 -0.59 17.23
C GLN A 944 32.45 -0.78 15.78
N LEU A 945 32.67 0.32 15.05
CA LEU A 945 33.13 0.31 13.66
C LEU A 945 34.64 0.12 13.50
N SER A 946 35.44 0.38 14.54
CA SER A 946 36.90 0.38 14.42
C SER A 946 37.57 -0.67 15.32
N PRO A 947 38.30 -1.64 14.76
CA PRO A 947 39.03 -2.66 15.54
C PRO A 947 40.39 -2.15 16.07
N ARG A 948 40.71 -0.85 15.94
CA ARG A 948 42.01 -0.25 16.30
C ARG A 948 41.87 0.83 17.40
N PRO A 949 42.98 1.23 18.06
CA PRO A 949 42.97 2.36 18.98
C PRO A 949 42.45 3.62 18.26
N LEU A 950 41.41 4.24 18.83
CA LEU A 950 40.76 5.40 18.23
C LEU A 950 41.62 6.64 18.40
N ALA A 951 41.87 7.37 17.31
CA ALA A 951 42.38 8.74 17.39
C ALA A 951 41.38 9.65 18.12
N PRO A 952 41.82 10.77 18.73
CA PRO A 952 40.92 11.73 19.37
C PRO A 952 39.75 12.11 18.45
N PRO A 953 38.53 12.28 19.00
CA PRO A 953 37.34 12.58 18.20
C PRO A 953 37.48 13.92 17.48
N SER A 954 37.48 13.88 16.15
CA SER A 954 37.49 15.05 15.27
C SER A 954 36.51 14.84 14.12
N LEU A 955 36.06 15.93 13.49
CA LEU A 955 35.15 15.83 12.34
C LEU A 955 35.74 14.95 11.23
N GLU A 956 37.02 15.12 10.94
CA GLU A 956 37.75 14.34 9.93
C GLU A 956 37.74 12.83 10.24
N GLU A 957 37.86 12.47 11.51
CA GLU A 957 37.83 11.06 11.94
C GLU A 957 36.44 10.43 11.83
N TYR A 958 35.37 11.21 12.01
CA TYR A 958 34.00 10.75 11.79
C TYR A 958 33.62 10.74 10.30
N ASP A 959 34.17 11.66 9.50
CA ASP A 959 33.99 11.67 8.04
C ASP A 959 34.59 10.42 7.38
N LYS A 960 35.63 9.81 7.97
CA LYS A 960 36.22 8.53 7.51
C LYS A 960 35.31 7.31 7.74
N LEU A 961 34.25 7.44 8.55
CA LEU A 961 33.32 6.33 8.83
C LEU A 961 32.30 6.12 7.70
N VAL A 962 32.29 7.00 6.71
CA VAL A 962 31.39 6.98 5.54
C VAL A 962 32.18 7.37 4.29
N LEU A 963 31.57 7.21 3.12
CA LEU A 963 32.19 7.65 1.87
C LEU A 963 32.30 9.17 1.81
N PHE A 964 33.35 9.66 1.16
CA PHE A 964 33.48 11.07 0.82
C PHE A 964 32.45 11.50 -0.21
N MET A 965 32.13 10.64 -1.18
CA MET A 965 31.03 10.82 -2.11
C MET A 965 30.21 9.53 -2.23
N LEU A 966 28.97 9.58 -1.76
CA LEU A 966 27.95 8.60 -2.11
C LEU A 966 27.18 9.15 -3.32
N TRP A 967 27.30 8.49 -4.46
CA TRP A 967 26.80 8.96 -5.75
C TRP A 967 25.29 8.83 -5.89
#